data_AF-A0A087DN44-F1
#
_entry.id   AF-A0A087DN44-F1
#
_cell.length_a   1.000
_cell.length_b   1.000
_cell.length_c   1.000
_cell.angle_alpha   90.00
_cell.angle_beta   90.00
_cell.angle_gamma   90.00
#
_symmetry.space_group_name_H-M   'P 1'
#
loop_
_entity.id
_entity.type
_entity.pdbx_description
1 polymer ?
#
loop_
_entity_poly.entity_id
_entity_poly.type
_entity_poly.pdbx_seq_one_letter_code
_entity_poly.pdbx_strand_id
1 'polypeptide(L)'
;MKQSKRSWRIGIAVLAAAATLGVGAPAAWAADGDAALEPAPATTLAATPAPAADQADSWQAKLDAANDGDTVTLSGTIADSLVVKKKITITAAEGTVFTGSLRINASGVTVKGVTFTLDPATNKNAQNVIVSNKATGVTITGNTFVIAAGDPATGASQNKDWQPSSVWLEGGANGTVISGNTFKLGQVVNNSAVGVNIVGNGTNPISGTKIENNTVTAGPISGNGASGSMMFVVGNGNTAAGSYGITDTTVTGNTVKNATGLSADKSRVYGVAVTATKNTTISSNTIEGYLAVSYSVWPSQGPNDGVTISGNTLDSYAGVFLGDKVTEKGLTVKGNTFGENTQIPVVDQHANAAVTDQDGVAYGSVAAALAAGATTVTLLHNVAEDVTIAAGKTVTIDLNGYTLTNKTADTIVNNGTLTVTDSSAKKTGVVDNVTHGKAAVKNTIGATATLDGGTFRRSKEAGSDPKNNGGNSFYTLQNMGTMTINDGVTVESKLADGTPSKFSSVIANGFYNGIKDNPDEKTAELTINGGTITGGLYIKNDEYGKLTVNGGTITGTSAAVLNYGTDEIAGGTLTATNDKARVVWNIRIDKSATSAPGKLTVSGGTITATGSQTAIYQDQSQGTGAIAITGGTVQGPISQSDADADAADAGFAISGGTFTVKPDAGYLADGYEVTENADGTFGVKKTTPEQPTKPENKPEANKPASKPANKLSATGSSVLQIAVAAIALLAVAGGMTAVSRKRR
;
A
#
# COMPACT_ATOMS: atom_id res chain seq x y z
N MET A 1 -48.51 -11.18 37.28
CA MET A 1 -47.82 -11.51 38.54
C MET A 1 -46.33 -11.68 38.27
N LYS A 2 -45.51 -10.96 39.04
CA LYS A 2 -44.10 -11.19 39.47
C LYS A 2 -42.99 -11.45 38.42
N GLN A 3 -42.20 -10.38 38.22
CA GLN A 3 -40.74 -10.25 38.41
C GLN A 3 -39.84 -11.50 38.33
N SER A 4 -38.69 -11.36 37.65
CA SER A 4 -37.41 -11.24 38.37
C SER A 4 -36.31 -10.55 37.55
N LYS A 5 -35.68 -9.56 38.20
CA LYS A 5 -34.36 -8.99 37.87
C LYS A 5 -33.30 -9.88 38.52
N ARG A 6 -32.12 -10.02 37.90
CA ARG A 6 -30.88 -10.30 38.65
C ARG A 6 -29.73 -9.41 38.16
N SER A 7 -29.41 -8.48 39.05
CA SER A 7 -28.20 -7.69 39.16
C SER A 7 -27.07 -8.50 39.80
N TRP A 8 -25.84 -8.39 39.30
CA TRP A 8 -24.63 -8.69 40.06
C TRP A 8 -23.78 -7.42 40.18
N ARG A 9 -23.59 -6.98 41.43
CA ARG A 9 -22.56 -6.02 41.86
C ARG A 9 -21.49 -6.83 42.56
N ILE A 10 -20.22 -6.64 42.20
CA ILE A 10 -19.07 -6.93 43.07
C ILE A 10 -18.26 -5.64 43.10
N GLY A 11 -18.08 -5.11 44.31
CA GLY A 11 -17.31 -3.91 44.57
C GLY A 11 -15.82 -4.23 44.74
N ILE A 12 -14.99 -3.23 44.48
CA ILE A 12 -13.64 -3.12 45.03
C ILE A 12 -13.52 -1.71 45.60
N ALA A 13 -13.21 -1.66 46.89
CA ALA A 13 -12.93 -0.45 47.65
C ALA A 13 -11.58 0.15 47.22
N VAL A 14 -11.51 1.48 47.11
CA VAL A 14 -10.25 2.21 46.97
C VAL A 14 -10.05 3.05 48.23
N LEU A 15 -8.92 2.79 48.88
CA LEU A 15 -8.37 3.50 50.01
C LEU A 15 -8.24 5.00 49.70
N ALA A 16 -8.66 5.81 50.66
CA ALA A 16 -8.36 7.24 50.70
C ALA A 16 -6.86 7.45 50.96
N ALA A 17 -6.21 8.19 50.07
CA ALA A 17 -4.97 8.89 50.36
C ALA A 17 -5.15 10.35 49.93
N ALA A 18 -5.26 11.22 50.93
CA ALA A 18 -5.28 12.66 50.74
C ALA A 18 -3.88 13.13 50.31
N ALA A 19 -3.79 13.75 49.14
CA ALA A 19 -2.65 14.57 48.76
C ALA A 19 -3.20 15.92 48.28
N THR A 20 -3.10 16.91 49.16
CA THR A 20 -3.21 18.33 48.83
C THR A 20 -2.08 18.71 47.87
N LEU A 21 -2.41 19.00 46.61
CA LEU A 21 -1.50 19.69 45.68
C LEU A 21 -2.27 20.78 44.94
N GLY A 22 -1.59 21.92 44.81
CA GLY A 22 -2.16 23.25 44.59
C GLY A 22 -2.89 23.47 43.28
N VAL A 23 -3.65 24.56 43.29
CA VAL A 23 -4.36 25.15 42.16
C VAL A 23 -3.34 25.49 41.07
N GLY A 24 -3.26 24.67 40.02
CA GLY A 24 -2.49 24.96 38.82
C GLY A 24 -3.31 25.81 37.85
N ALA A 25 -2.73 26.92 37.40
CA ALA A 25 -3.30 27.84 36.43
C ALA A 25 -3.63 27.16 35.08
N PRO A 26 -4.63 27.65 34.32
CA PRO A 26 -4.91 27.12 32.98
C PRO A 26 -3.71 27.33 32.05
N ALA A 27 -3.34 26.27 31.31
CA ALA A 27 -2.29 26.30 30.31
C ALA A 27 -2.74 27.16 29.11
N ALA A 28 -2.23 28.39 29.05
CA ALA A 28 -2.39 29.27 27.91
C ALA A 28 -1.55 28.78 26.73
N TRP A 29 -1.96 29.19 25.53
CA TRP A 29 -1.18 29.05 24.31
C TRP A 29 0.17 29.75 24.50
N ALA A 30 1.27 29.01 24.42
CA ALA A 30 2.59 29.62 24.28
C ALA A 30 2.65 30.36 22.93
N ALA A 31 3.04 31.63 22.96
CA ALA A 31 3.22 32.44 21.76
C ALA A 31 4.55 32.04 21.10
N ASP A 32 4.47 31.33 19.98
CA ASP A 32 5.65 31.07 19.14
C ASP A 32 5.72 32.10 17.99
N GLY A 33 6.74 32.94 18.06
CA GLY A 33 7.60 33.35 16.94
C GLY A 33 6.99 34.19 15.81
N ASP A 34 6.80 35.49 16.03
CA ASP A 34 6.80 36.45 14.93
C ASP A 34 8.25 36.72 14.49
N ALA A 35 8.52 36.55 13.20
CA ALA A 35 9.79 36.90 12.60
C ALA A 35 9.99 38.43 12.68
N ALA A 36 11.01 38.85 13.42
CA ALA A 36 11.41 40.24 13.53
C ALA A 36 11.75 40.83 12.15
N LEU A 37 10.98 41.84 11.72
CA LEU A 37 11.40 42.79 10.71
C LEU A 37 11.93 44.03 11.45
N GLU A 38 13.15 44.44 11.09
CA GLU A 38 13.82 45.60 11.69
C GLU A 38 13.06 46.92 11.47
N PRO A 39 13.17 47.90 12.41
CA PRO A 39 12.42 49.15 12.32
C PRO A 39 13.10 50.14 11.37
N ALA A 40 12.35 50.65 10.39
CA ALA A 40 12.70 51.85 9.63
C ALA A 40 12.25 53.13 10.39
N PRO A 41 12.93 54.28 10.19
CA PRO A 41 12.97 55.36 11.18
C PRO A 41 11.70 56.22 11.21
N ALA A 42 11.46 56.79 12.39
CA ALA A 42 10.34 57.66 12.70
C ALA A 42 10.29 58.92 11.82
N THR A 43 9.22 59.06 11.04
CA THR A 43 8.77 60.35 10.53
C THR A 43 7.53 60.78 11.31
N THR A 44 7.69 61.86 12.07
CA THR A 44 6.66 62.59 12.79
C THR A 44 5.52 63.02 11.85
N LEU A 45 4.31 62.51 12.07
CA LEU A 45 3.08 63.07 11.51
C LEU A 45 2.23 63.61 12.65
N ALA A 46 1.83 64.87 12.47
CA ALA A 46 1.17 65.73 13.44
C ALA A 46 -0.10 65.11 14.01
N ALA A 47 -0.31 65.38 15.31
CA ALA A 47 -1.53 65.05 16.04
C ALA A 47 -2.75 65.72 15.40
N THR A 48 -3.59 64.92 14.74
CA THR A 48 -4.98 65.27 14.45
C THR A 48 -5.78 65.14 15.74
N PRO A 49 -6.69 66.08 16.08
CA PRO A 49 -7.41 66.01 17.35
C PRO A 49 -8.26 64.73 17.39
N ALA A 50 -8.24 64.04 18.51
CA ALA A 50 -9.19 62.96 18.80
C ALA A 50 -10.62 63.48 18.58
N PRO A 51 -11.47 62.78 17.80
CA PRO A 51 -12.87 63.13 17.80
C PRO A 51 -13.43 62.85 19.19
N ALA A 52 -14.22 63.81 19.66
CA ALA A 52 -14.90 63.79 20.94
C ALA A 52 -15.63 62.45 21.17
N ALA A 53 -15.64 62.00 22.42
CA ALA A 53 -16.43 60.88 22.88
C ALA A 53 -17.92 61.14 22.58
N ASP A 54 -18.42 60.51 21.52
CA ASP A 54 -19.85 60.50 21.23
C ASP A 54 -20.50 59.32 21.96
N GLN A 55 -21.63 59.60 22.61
CA GLN A 55 -22.38 58.62 23.38
C GLN A 55 -22.99 57.54 22.47
N ALA A 56 -22.72 56.28 22.81
CA ALA A 56 -23.73 55.20 22.85
C ALA A 56 -24.40 54.70 21.55
N ASP A 57 -23.68 54.53 20.44
CA ASP A 57 -24.17 53.63 19.37
C ASP A 57 -23.57 52.23 19.50
N SER A 58 -24.40 51.28 19.93
CA SER A 58 -24.06 49.85 19.97
C SER A 58 -23.53 49.38 18.61
N TRP A 59 -22.68 48.33 18.59
CA TRP A 59 -22.22 47.75 17.32
C TRP A 59 -23.38 47.32 16.41
N GLN A 60 -24.50 46.90 16.99
CA GLN A 60 -25.70 46.57 16.23
C GLN A 60 -26.27 47.80 15.49
N ALA A 61 -26.34 48.97 16.14
CA ALA A 61 -26.80 50.20 15.51
C ALA A 61 -25.93 50.59 14.30
N LYS A 62 -24.61 50.41 14.41
CA LYS A 62 -23.68 50.64 13.29
C LYS A 62 -23.91 49.69 12.11
N LEU A 63 -24.16 48.41 12.40
CA LEU A 63 -24.50 47.42 11.36
C LEU A 63 -25.85 47.74 10.69
N ASP A 64 -26.84 48.16 11.47
CA ASP A 64 -28.16 48.52 10.95
C ASP A 64 -28.13 49.83 10.14
N ALA A 65 -27.25 50.77 10.48
CA ALA A 65 -27.07 52.04 9.77
C ALA A 65 -26.27 51.92 8.46
N ALA A 66 -25.41 50.91 8.32
CA ALA A 66 -24.61 50.68 7.12
C ALA A 66 -25.48 50.46 5.86
N ASN A 67 -24.99 50.86 4.69
CA ASN A 67 -25.59 50.58 3.39
C ASN A 67 -24.98 49.32 2.76
N ASP A 68 -25.67 48.73 1.78
CA ASP A 68 -25.10 47.64 0.99
C ASP A 68 -23.80 48.10 0.30
N GLY A 69 -22.75 47.31 0.44
CA GLY A 69 -21.39 47.60 -0.04
C GLY A 69 -20.47 48.22 1.02
N ASP A 70 -21.02 48.73 2.12
CA ASP A 70 -20.22 49.40 3.14
C ASP A 70 -19.28 48.43 3.88
N THR A 71 -18.22 49.01 4.45
CA THR A 71 -17.32 48.30 5.37
C THR A 71 -17.52 48.81 6.79
N VAL A 72 -17.83 47.91 7.71
CA VAL A 72 -17.93 48.18 9.15
C VAL A 72 -16.68 47.62 9.84
N THR A 73 -15.89 48.51 10.46
CA THR A 73 -14.67 48.13 11.21
C THR A 73 -14.99 48.07 12.70
N LEU A 74 -14.98 46.86 13.23
CA LEU A 74 -15.14 46.56 14.65
C LEU A 74 -13.89 46.97 15.44
N SER A 75 -14.05 47.36 16.70
CA SER A 75 -12.95 47.72 17.58
C SER A 75 -13.18 47.32 19.04
N GLY A 76 -12.11 47.00 19.76
CA GLY A 76 -12.17 46.65 21.18
C GLY A 76 -12.72 45.25 21.45
N THR A 77 -13.26 45.01 22.64
CA THR A 77 -13.84 43.73 23.04
C THR A 77 -15.34 43.71 22.80
N ILE A 78 -15.83 42.74 22.04
CA ILE A 78 -17.23 42.64 21.62
C ILE A 78 -17.82 41.33 22.12
N ALA A 79 -18.57 41.41 23.22
CA ALA A 79 -19.27 40.27 23.82
C ALA A 79 -20.72 40.13 23.35
N ASP A 80 -21.27 41.18 22.73
CA ASP A 80 -22.65 41.21 22.27
C ASP A 80 -22.88 40.25 21.09
N SER A 81 -24.11 39.72 21.01
CA SER A 81 -24.56 39.03 19.81
C SER A 81 -25.07 40.03 18.78
N LEU A 82 -24.51 39.98 17.58
CA LEU A 82 -24.80 40.90 16.47
C LEU A 82 -25.49 40.16 15.31
N VAL A 83 -26.36 40.87 14.60
CA VAL A 83 -27.08 40.35 13.43
C VAL A 83 -26.80 41.23 12.22
N VAL A 84 -26.34 40.61 11.13
CA VAL A 84 -26.04 41.23 9.85
C VAL A 84 -27.20 40.97 8.89
N LYS A 85 -27.86 42.05 8.47
CA LYS A 85 -29.06 42.01 7.62
C LYS A 85 -28.87 42.66 6.25
N LYS A 86 -27.66 43.14 5.96
CA LYS A 86 -27.30 43.89 4.75
C LYS A 86 -26.04 43.30 4.12
N LYS A 87 -25.83 43.54 2.84
CA LYS A 87 -24.66 43.07 2.09
C LYS A 87 -23.46 43.97 2.41
N ILE A 88 -22.75 43.68 3.49
CA ILE A 88 -21.63 44.51 3.97
C ILE A 88 -20.35 43.70 4.14
N THR A 89 -19.23 44.42 4.24
CA THR A 89 -17.95 43.88 4.71
C THR A 89 -17.78 44.19 6.18
N ILE A 90 -17.44 43.19 6.99
CA ILE A 90 -17.12 43.30 8.40
C ILE A 90 -15.63 43.03 8.55
N THR A 91 -14.95 43.97 9.19
CA THR A 91 -13.54 43.84 9.53
C THR A 91 -13.28 44.31 10.95
N ALA A 92 -12.02 44.24 11.40
CA ALA A 92 -11.66 44.62 12.75
C ALA A 92 -10.37 45.44 12.77
N ALA A 93 -10.31 46.42 13.67
CA ALA A 93 -9.08 47.11 14.01
C ALA A 93 -8.13 46.16 14.76
N GLU A 94 -6.84 46.47 14.76
CA GLU A 94 -5.83 45.73 15.52
C GLU A 94 -6.22 45.61 17.01
N GLY A 95 -5.99 44.45 17.60
CA GLY A 95 -6.32 44.17 19.00
C GLY A 95 -7.80 43.94 19.30
N THR A 96 -8.68 43.96 18.30
CA THR A 96 -10.11 43.64 18.48
C THR A 96 -10.32 42.16 18.78
N VAL A 97 -11.14 41.86 19.78
CA VAL A 97 -11.51 40.49 20.16
C VAL A 97 -13.03 40.36 20.19
N PHE A 98 -13.56 39.41 19.43
CA PHE A 98 -14.99 39.13 19.34
C PHE A 98 -15.32 37.84 20.09
N THR A 99 -15.99 37.95 21.23
CA THR A 99 -16.39 36.80 22.06
C THR A 99 -17.87 36.44 21.92
N GLY A 100 -18.69 37.35 21.39
CA GLY A 100 -20.11 37.12 21.14
C GLY A 100 -20.39 36.23 19.92
N SER A 101 -21.62 36.30 19.42
CA SER A 101 -22.06 35.62 18.19
C SER A 101 -22.41 36.62 17.08
N LEU A 102 -21.87 36.44 15.87
CA LEU A 102 -22.17 37.19 14.67
C LEU A 102 -23.07 36.36 13.74
N ARG A 103 -24.36 36.69 13.68
CA ARG A 103 -25.34 35.99 12.83
C ARG A 103 -25.55 36.73 11.51
N ILE A 104 -25.27 36.05 10.41
CA ILE A 104 -25.38 36.56 9.04
C ILE A 104 -26.67 36.01 8.42
N ASN A 105 -27.62 36.91 8.19
CA ASN A 105 -28.92 36.61 7.57
C ASN A 105 -29.07 37.25 6.19
N ALA A 106 -28.00 37.85 5.65
CA ALA A 106 -27.97 38.51 4.35
C ALA A 106 -26.92 37.90 3.42
N SER A 107 -27.24 37.91 2.13
CA SER A 107 -26.36 37.42 1.07
C SER A 107 -25.20 38.39 0.79
N GLY A 108 -24.09 37.85 0.28
CA GLY A 108 -22.94 38.64 -0.18
C GLY A 108 -22.14 39.33 0.93
N VAL A 109 -22.34 38.96 2.20
CA VAL A 109 -21.57 39.48 3.33
C VAL A 109 -20.15 38.95 3.30
N THR A 110 -19.17 39.80 3.60
CA THR A 110 -17.77 39.42 3.79
C THR A 110 -17.34 39.66 5.23
N VAL A 111 -16.71 38.69 5.89
CA VAL A 111 -16.09 38.83 7.22
C VAL A 111 -14.59 38.58 7.08
N LYS A 112 -13.77 39.58 7.42
CA LYS A 112 -12.32 39.47 7.25
C LYS A 112 -11.47 40.14 8.34
N GLY A 113 -10.36 39.51 8.70
CA GLY A 113 -9.39 40.08 9.64
C GLY A 113 -9.91 40.18 11.08
N VAL A 114 -10.91 39.40 11.46
CA VAL A 114 -11.48 39.42 12.81
C VAL A 114 -10.91 38.27 13.65
N THR A 115 -10.60 38.54 14.91
CA THR A 115 -10.27 37.51 15.91
C THR A 115 -11.52 37.17 16.70
N PHE A 116 -11.99 35.94 16.56
CA PHE A 116 -13.10 35.37 17.29
C PHE A 116 -12.61 34.43 18.38
N THR A 117 -13.25 34.46 19.55
CA THR A 117 -12.89 33.60 20.68
C THR A 117 -14.11 32.97 21.34
N LEU A 118 -14.01 31.68 21.67
CA LEU A 118 -14.92 30.95 22.55
C LEU A 118 -14.08 30.29 23.63
N ASP A 119 -14.34 30.63 24.89
CA ASP A 119 -13.68 30.04 26.04
C ASP A 119 -14.72 29.35 26.93
N PRO A 120 -14.62 28.03 27.18
CA PRO A 120 -15.52 27.31 28.09
C PRO A 120 -15.68 27.99 29.45
N ALA A 121 -14.63 28.67 29.95
CA ALA A 121 -14.64 29.34 31.24
C ALA A 121 -15.52 30.60 31.25
N THR A 122 -15.55 31.38 30.16
CA THR A 122 -16.18 32.71 30.15
C THR A 122 -17.39 32.83 29.23
N ASN A 123 -17.50 32.00 28.19
CA ASN A 123 -18.56 32.10 27.20
C ASN A 123 -19.79 31.26 27.54
N LYS A 124 -20.97 31.82 27.27
CA LYS A 124 -22.26 31.12 27.31
C LYS A 124 -22.73 30.73 25.91
N ASN A 125 -22.48 31.58 24.92
CA ASN A 125 -22.69 31.26 23.51
C ASN A 125 -21.76 30.12 23.09
N ALA A 126 -22.20 29.33 22.11
CA ALA A 126 -21.42 28.21 21.58
C ALA A 126 -21.00 28.44 20.12
N GLN A 127 -21.35 29.56 19.51
CA GLN A 127 -21.01 29.85 18.11
C GLN A 127 -20.42 31.25 17.98
N ASN A 128 -19.37 31.42 17.16
CA ASN A 128 -18.90 32.75 16.77
C ASN A 128 -19.67 33.22 15.54
N VAL A 129 -19.40 32.68 14.35
CA VAL A 129 -20.06 33.11 13.11
C VAL A 129 -21.16 32.14 12.74
N ILE A 130 -22.38 32.63 12.51
CA ILE A 130 -23.53 31.82 12.10
C ILE A 130 -24.03 32.31 10.76
N VAL A 131 -24.04 31.47 9.72
CA VAL A 131 -24.67 31.77 8.43
C VAL A 131 -25.99 31.04 8.33
N SER A 132 -27.08 31.77 8.13
CA SER A 132 -28.43 31.23 8.20
C SER A 132 -29.36 31.93 7.21
N ASN A 133 -30.66 31.65 7.32
CA ASN A 133 -31.73 32.33 6.58
C ASN A 133 -31.52 32.34 5.05
N LYS A 134 -31.03 31.21 4.49
CA LYS A 134 -30.76 31.06 3.06
C LYS A 134 -29.78 32.10 2.49
N ALA A 135 -28.91 32.68 3.34
CA ALA A 135 -27.89 33.61 2.88
C ALA A 135 -27.00 32.96 1.83
N THR A 136 -26.76 33.68 0.73
CA THR A 136 -26.00 33.19 -0.43
C THR A 136 -24.68 33.96 -0.59
N GLY A 137 -23.60 33.28 -0.96
CA GLY A 137 -22.34 33.94 -1.33
C GLY A 137 -21.68 34.70 -0.18
N VAL A 138 -21.79 34.20 1.05
CA VAL A 138 -21.09 34.75 2.21
C VAL A 138 -19.63 34.34 2.16
N THR A 139 -18.71 35.27 2.42
CA THR A 139 -17.26 35.01 2.45
C THR A 139 -16.71 35.24 3.86
N ILE A 140 -16.01 34.27 4.42
CA ILE A 140 -15.35 34.31 5.72
C ILE A 140 -13.86 34.05 5.46
N THR A 141 -13.03 35.09 5.50
CA THR A 141 -11.64 34.98 5.06
C THR A 141 -10.62 35.74 5.91
N GLY A 142 -9.43 35.18 6.10
CA GLY A 142 -8.36 35.86 6.85
C GLY A 142 -8.70 36.14 8.31
N ASN A 143 -9.61 35.37 8.91
CA ASN A 143 -9.98 35.50 10.32
C ASN A 143 -9.16 34.53 11.19
N THR A 144 -9.07 34.85 12.48
CA THR A 144 -8.54 33.93 13.50
C THR A 144 -9.67 33.49 14.41
N PHE A 145 -9.88 32.18 14.53
CA PHE A 145 -10.84 31.59 15.44
C PHE A 145 -10.12 30.83 16.54
N VAL A 146 -10.42 31.14 17.79
CA VAL A 146 -9.84 30.49 18.96
C VAL A 146 -10.94 29.85 19.80
N ILE A 147 -10.89 28.53 19.95
CA ILE A 147 -11.65 27.81 20.96
C ILE A 147 -10.65 27.40 22.05
N ALA A 148 -10.81 27.91 23.26
CA ALA A 148 -9.92 27.56 24.36
C ALA A 148 -10.21 26.12 24.86
N ALA A 149 -9.16 25.44 25.33
CA ALA A 149 -9.31 24.15 25.97
C ALA A 149 -9.90 24.34 27.38
N GLY A 150 -10.81 23.46 27.80
CA GLY A 150 -11.42 23.59 29.13
C GLY A 150 -12.63 22.69 29.36
N ASP A 151 -13.22 22.77 30.56
CA ASP A 151 -14.43 22.04 30.93
C ASP A 151 -15.62 23.01 31.10
N PRO A 152 -16.58 23.01 30.17
CA PRO A 152 -17.73 23.91 30.23
C PRO A 152 -18.64 23.64 31.43
N ALA A 153 -18.60 22.44 32.03
CA ALA A 153 -19.34 22.12 33.25
C ALA A 153 -18.87 22.93 34.46
N THR A 154 -17.61 23.39 34.45
CA THR A 154 -17.02 24.24 35.49
C THR A 154 -16.96 25.72 35.10
N GLY A 155 -17.31 26.04 33.85
CA GLY A 155 -17.25 27.38 33.29
C GLY A 155 -18.58 28.12 33.24
N ALA A 156 -18.64 29.19 32.44
CA ALA A 156 -19.77 30.12 32.42
C ALA A 156 -21.08 29.51 31.88
N SER A 157 -21.02 28.51 31.00
CA SER A 157 -22.23 27.87 30.44
C SER A 157 -22.84 26.84 31.39
N GLN A 158 -22.03 26.21 32.25
CA GLN A 158 -22.39 25.05 33.08
C GLN A 158 -23.02 23.89 32.29
N ASN A 159 -22.89 23.89 30.96
CA ASN A 159 -23.51 22.92 30.07
C ASN A 159 -22.46 21.90 29.63
N LYS A 160 -22.54 20.69 30.17
CA LYS A 160 -21.67 19.56 29.78
C LYS A 160 -21.77 19.19 28.30
N ASP A 161 -22.86 19.56 27.62
CA ASP A 161 -23.09 19.26 26.20
C ASP A 161 -22.74 20.47 25.31
N TRP A 162 -22.06 21.50 25.85
CA TRP A 162 -21.64 22.69 25.11
C TRP A 162 -20.66 22.35 23.98
N GLN A 163 -21.10 22.55 22.73
CA GLN A 163 -20.31 22.29 21.52
C GLN A 163 -19.90 23.60 20.86
N PRO A 164 -18.70 24.14 21.16
CA PRO A 164 -18.27 25.38 20.52
C PRO A 164 -17.97 25.17 19.04
N SER A 165 -18.46 26.07 18.20
CA SER A 165 -18.24 26.08 16.76
C SER A 165 -17.76 27.45 16.29
N SER A 166 -16.62 27.51 15.60
CA SER A 166 -16.10 28.77 15.08
C SER A 166 -16.98 29.33 13.97
N VAL A 167 -17.38 28.49 13.01
CA VAL A 167 -18.35 28.80 11.96
C VAL A 167 -19.48 27.77 11.98
N TRP A 168 -20.72 28.23 11.97
CA TRP A 168 -21.93 27.40 11.97
C TRP A 168 -22.81 27.75 10.77
N LEU A 169 -23.05 26.78 9.89
CA LEU A 169 -23.93 26.92 8.74
C LEU A 169 -25.26 26.19 9.01
N GLU A 170 -26.37 26.88 8.81
CA GLU A 170 -27.71 26.33 9.01
C GLU A 170 -28.72 26.98 8.04
N GLY A 171 -29.98 26.54 8.11
CA GLY A 171 -31.09 27.27 7.50
C GLY A 171 -30.99 27.47 5.98
N GLY A 172 -30.35 26.54 5.26
CA GLY A 172 -30.20 26.57 3.81
C GLY A 172 -29.17 27.57 3.28
N ALA A 173 -28.15 27.93 4.07
CA ALA A 173 -27.00 28.69 3.59
C ALA A 173 -26.44 28.09 2.30
N ASN A 174 -26.01 28.93 1.36
CA ASN A 174 -25.59 28.46 0.03
C ASN A 174 -24.38 29.25 -0.50
N GLY A 175 -23.40 28.54 -1.05
CA GLY A 175 -22.24 29.19 -1.68
C GLY A 175 -21.34 29.91 -0.68
N THR A 176 -21.34 29.50 0.59
CA THR A 176 -20.47 30.08 1.61
C THR A 176 -19.02 29.69 1.35
N VAL A 177 -18.12 30.68 1.32
CA VAL A 177 -16.68 30.50 1.15
C VAL A 177 -15.99 30.77 2.49
N ILE A 178 -15.25 29.79 3.00
CA ILE A 178 -14.48 29.86 4.24
C ILE A 178 -13.03 29.61 3.87
N SER A 179 -12.24 30.67 3.70
CA SER A 179 -10.90 30.55 3.13
C SER A 179 -9.80 31.37 3.79
N GLY A 180 -8.59 30.81 3.88
CA GLY A 180 -7.43 31.52 4.43
C GLY A 180 -7.58 31.90 5.91
N ASN A 181 -8.41 31.18 6.67
CA ASN A 181 -8.60 31.44 8.10
C ASN A 181 -7.64 30.57 8.94
N THR A 182 -7.37 31.03 10.15
CA THR A 182 -6.63 30.28 11.17
C THR A 182 -7.59 29.78 12.24
N PHE A 183 -7.67 28.47 12.44
CA PHE A 183 -8.45 27.84 13.50
C PHE A 183 -7.53 27.27 14.58
N LYS A 184 -7.81 27.65 15.81
CA LYS A 184 -7.07 27.26 17.02
C LYS A 184 -8.04 26.51 17.92
N LEU A 185 -8.04 25.18 17.86
CA LEU A 185 -9.07 24.33 18.47
C LEU A 185 -8.53 23.61 19.70
N GLY A 186 -8.77 24.15 20.90
CA GLY A 186 -8.50 23.48 22.16
C GLY A 186 -9.54 22.40 22.49
N GLN A 187 -9.14 21.37 23.21
CA GLN A 187 -10.06 20.29 23.59
C GLN A 187 -11.07 20.77 24.64
N VAL A 188 -12.34 20.54 24.38
CA VAL A 188 -13.44 20.84 25.30
C VAL A 188 -13.97 19.55 25.87
N VAL A 189 -14.05 19.44 27.20
CA VAL A 189 -14.46 18.19 27.86
C VAL A 189 -15.89 17.83 27.47
N ASN A 190 -16.16 16.53 27.26
CA ASN A 190 -17.46 15.91 26.92
C ASN A 190 -18.01 16.13 25.50
N ASN A 191 -17.68 17.22 24.81
CA ASN A 191 -18.17 17.48 23.45
C ASN A 191 -17.06 17.96 22.51
N SER A 192 -17.40 18.28 21.26
CA SER A 192 -16.41 18.62 20.24
C SER A 192 -16.20 20.13 20.12
N ALA A 193 -14.95 20.55 20.00
CA ALA A 193 -14.60 21.86 19.47
C ALA A 193 -14.56 21.79 17.94
N VAL A 194 -15.41 22.56 17.27
CA VAL A 194 -15.62 22.44 15.82
C VAL A 194 -15.16 23.71 15.10
N GLY A 195 -14.32 23.58 14.08
CA GLY A 195 -13.96 24.72 13.22
C GLY A 195 -15.14 25.17 12.35
N VAL A 196 -15.66 24.26 11.53
CA VAL A 196 -16.81 24.50 10.64
C VAL A 196 -17.86 23.42 10.88
N ASN A 197 -19.03 23.82 11.36
CA ASN A 197 -20.16 22.95 11.60
C ASN A 197 -21.25 23.24 10.56
N ILE A 198 -21.60 22.26 9.75
CA ILE A 198 -22.61 22.35 8.69
C ILE A 198 -23.81 21.51 9.12
N VAL A 199 -24.91 22.18 9.45
CA VAL A 199 -26.13 21.55 9.97
C VAL A 199 -27.23 21.67 8.93
N GLY A 200 -27.25 20.68 8.03
CA GLY A 200 -28.23 20.55 6.96
C GLY A 200 -29.59 20.06 7.43
N ASN A 201 -30.55 20.06 6.51
CA ASN A 201 -31.84 19.39 6.66
C ASN A 201 -32.45 19.15 5.26
N GLY A 202 -33.46 18.28 5.17
CA GLY A 202 -34.09 17.92 3.90
C GLY A 202 -35.00 18.99 3.27
N THR A 203 -35.37 20.04 4.00
CA THR A 203 -36.28 21.09 3.51
C THR A 203 -35.52 22.23 2.83
N ASN A 204 -34.41 22.65 3.43
CA ASN A 204 -33.54 23.72 2.95
C ASN A 204 -32.09 23.20 3.02
N PRO A 205 -31.68 22.37 2.04
CA PRO A 205 -30.33 21.82 2.03
C PRO A 205 -29.30 22.95 1.94
N ILE A 206 -28.16 22.75 2.59
CA ILE A 206 -26.98 23.62 2.46
C ILE A 206 -26.20 23.15 1.24
N SER A 207 -25.82 24.08 0.36
CA SER A 207 -25.20 23.71 -0.92
C SER A 207 -24.02 24.61 -1.28
N GLY A 208 -23.07 24.12 -2.08
CA GLY A 208 -22.01 24.93 -2.67
C GLY A 208 -20.99 25.48 -1.67
N THR A 209 -20.90 24.90 -0.46
CA THR A 209 -19.96 25.37 0.56
C THR A 209 -18.53 25.06 0.16
N LYS A 210 -17.64 26.04 0.29
CA LYS A 210 -16.21 25.92 -0.02
C LYS A 210 -15.37 26.23 1.22
N ILE A 211 -14.54 25.28 1.63
CA ILE A 211 -13.64 25.38 2.78
C ILE A 211 -12.21 25.22 2.26
N GLU A 212 -11.52 26.34 2.06
CA GLU A 212 -10.32 26.38 1.21
C GLU A 212 -9.11 27.02 1.89
N ASN A 213 -7.95 26.36 1.86
CA ASN A 213 -6.67 26.95 2.29
C ASN A 213 -6.68 27.49 3.73
N ASN A 214 -7.36 26.80 4.66
CA ASN A 214 -7.36 27.17 6.07
C ASN A 214 -6.27 26.40 6.84
N THR A 215 -5.74 27.02 7.89
CA THR A 215 -4.78 26.41 8.81
C THR A 215 -5.47 26.09 10.12
N VAL A 216 -5.33 24.85 10.61
CA VAL A 216 -5.94 24.37 11.85
C VAL A 216 -4.86 23.82 12.75
N THR A 217 -4.83 24.31 13.99
CA THR A 217 -4.01 23.76 15.08
C THR A 217 -4.95 23.18 16.13
N ALA A 218 -4.94 21.86 16.29
CA ALA A 218 -5.77 21.15 17.27
C ALA A 218 -4.95 20.82 18.52
N GLY A 219 -5.32 21.42 19.64
CA GLY A 219 -4.62 21.41 20.92
C GLY A 219 -4.69 22.78 21.60
N PRO A 220 -4.33 22.88 22.90
CA PRO A 220 -3.92 21.79 23.79
C PRO A 220 -5.09 20.91 24.25
N ILE A 221 -4.78 19.81 24.93
CA ILE A 221 -5.76 18.93 25.57
C ILE A 221 -6.34 19.56 26.85
N SER A 222 -7.48 19.05 27.30
CA SER A 222 -8.13 19.43 28.55
C SER A 222 -8.46 18.17 29.37
N GLY A 223 -8.45 18.32 30.70
CA GLY A 223 -8.63 17.19 31.61
C GLY A 223 -7.57 16.11 31.40
N ASN A 224 -7.99 14.85 31.28
CA ASN A 224 -7.10 13.71 31.02
C ASN A 224 -6.90 13.40 29.52
N GLY A 225 -7.42 14.24 28.61
CA GLY A 225 -7.37 14.01 27.17
C GLY A 225 -8.34 12.96 26.63
N ALA A 226 -9.09 12.24 27.48
CA ALA A 226 -9.89 11.09 27.06
C ALA A 226 -11.27 11.45 26.48
N SER A 227 -11.76 12.67 26.73
CA SER A 227 -13.12 13.11 26.39
C SER A 227 -13.10 14.41 25.58
N GLY A 228 -14.01 14.50 24.61
CA GLY A 228 -14.10 15.64 23.71
C GLY A 228 -13.12 15.60 22.54
N SER A 229 -13.54 16.06 21.38
CA SER A 229 -12.79 15.97 20.13
C SER A 229 -12.50 17.36 19.57
N MET A 230 -11.40 17.49 18.82
CA MET A 230 -11.10 18.71 18.06
C MET A 230 -11.34 18.40 16.59
N MET A 231 -12.36 18.99 15.99
CA MET A 231 -12.83 18.65 14.66
C MET A 231 -12.76 19.86 13.74
N PHE A 232 -12.07 19.75 12.61
CA PHE A 232 -12.03 20.87 11.67
C PHE A 232 -13.39 21.06 10.98
N VAL A 233 -13.89 20.04 10.27
CA VAL A 233 -15.19 20.10 9.58
C VAL A 233 -16.12 19.01 10.09
N VAL A 234 -17.35 19.38 10.42
CA VAL A 234 -18.45 18.45 10.73
C VAL A 234 -19.63 18.80 9.83
N GLY A 235 -20.07 17.86 9.00
CA GLY A 235 -21.24 17.99 8.14
C GLY A 235 -22.31 16.97 8.49
N ASN A 236 -23.45 17.45 8.99
CA ASN A 236 -24.61 16.63 9.33
C ASN A 236 -25.76 16.96 8.38
N GLY A 237 -26.04 16.08 7.42
CA GLY A 237 -27.16 16.25 6.49
C GLY A 237 -28.53 16.16 7.17
N ASN A 238 -28.66 15.37 8.24
CA ASN A 238 -29.88 15.19 9.02
C ASN A 238 -31.08 14.72 8.15
N THR A 239 -30.81 13.84 7.20
CA THR A 239 -31.80 13.28 6.28
C THR A 239 -31.68 11.77 6.21
N ALA A 240 -32.79 11.08 5.95
CA ALA A 240 -32.80 9.63 5.71
C ALA A 240 -32.14 9.27 4.37
N ALA A 241 -31.85 7.98 4.15
CA ALA A 241 -31.28 7.49 2.91
C ALA A 241 -32.10 7.93 1.67
N GLY A 242 -31.42 8.38 0.62
CA GLY A 242 -32.04 8.91 -0.60
C GLY A 242 -32.37 10.40 -0.55
N SER A 243 -32.16 11.09 0.58
CA SER A 243 -32.26 12.53 0.72
C SER A 243 -30.99 13.09 1.37
N TYR A 244 -30.59 14.31 1.00
CA TYR A 244 -29.32 14.90 1.41
C TYR A 244 -29.53 16.34 1.86
N GLY A 245 -29.25 16.63 3.13
CA GLY A 245 -29.35 18.00 3.65
C GLY A 245 -28.12 18.86 3.40
N ILE A 246 -27.04 18.28 2.87
CA ILE A 246 -25.82 18.97 2.45
C ILE A 246 -25.45 18.48 1.05
N THR A 247 -25.20 19.40 0.12
CA THR A 247 -24.74 19.06 -1.23
C THR A 247 -23.57 19.90 -1.69
N ASP A 248 -22.82 19.40 -2.67
CA ASP A 248 -21.84 20.17 -3.46
C ASP A 248 -20.82 20.91 -2.58
N THR A 249 -20.30 20.21 -1.57
CA THR A 249 -19.34 20.76 -0.60
C THR A 249 -17.91 20.47 -1.04
N THR A 250 -17.04 21.47 -1.01
CA THR A 250 -15.61 21.33 -1.31
C THR A 250 -14.78 21.67 -0.08
N VAL A 251 -13.90 20.77 0.33
CA VAL A 251 -12.91 20.96 1.39
C VAL A 251 -11.53 20.76 0.77
N THR A 252 -10.79 21.84 0.50
CA THR A 252 -9.54 21.74 -0.25
C THR A 252 -8.38 22.60 0.24
N GLY A 253 -7.15 22.11 0.10
CA GLY A 253 -5.95 22.88 0.42
C GLY A 253 -5.77 23.19 1.91
N ASN A 254 -6.53 22.57 2.81
CA ASN A 254 -6.46 22.87 4.24
C ASN A 254 -5.33 22.09 4.91
N THR A 255 -4.77 22.66 5.97
CA THR A 255 -3.78 22.00 6.82
C THR A 255 -4.33 21.83 8.23
N VAL A 256 -4.42 20.59 8.72
CA VAL A 256 -4.82 20.25 10.08
C VAL A 256 -3.65 19.60 10.80
N LYS A 257 -3.13 20.30 11.82
CA LYS A 257 -1.99 19.85 12.62
C LYS A 257 -2.45 19.28 13.97
N ASN A 258 -1.92 18.12 14.33
CA ASN A 258 -2.09 17.54 15.65
C ASN A 258 -1.08 18.18 16.63
N ALA A 259 -1.51 19.19 17.37
CA ALA A 259 -0.71 19.88 18.38
C ALA A 259 -1.06 19.46 19.82
N THR A 260 -1.65 18.28 20.00
CA THR A 260 -2.08 17.78 21.32
C THR A 260 -0.94 17.24 22.17
N GLY A 261 0.20 16.91 21.54
CA GLY A 261 1.30 16.17 22.17
C GLY A 261 1.04 14.66 22.33
N LEU A 262 -0.11 14.16 21.86
CA LEU A 262 -0.46 12.74 21.89
C LEU A 262 -0.22 12.08 20.52
N SER A 263 0.00 10.77 20.54
CA SER A 263 0.05 9.93 19.34
C SER A 263 -1.28 9.96 18.58
N ALA A 264 -1.22 9.70 17.27
CA ALA A 264 -2.36 9.77 16.36
C ALA A 264 -3.60 9.02 16.89
N ASP A 265 -3.42 7.80 17.40
CA ASP A 265 -4.46 6.90 17.96
C ASP A 265 -5.14 7.44 19.24
N LYS A 266 -4.56 8.46 19.90
CA LYS A 266 -5.04 9.06 21.15
C LYS A 266 -5.38 10.54 21.05
N SER A 267 -5.01 11.18 19.94
CA SER A 267 -5.09 12.63 19.76
C SER A 267 -6.52 13.20 19.78
N ARG A 268 -7.52 12.41 19.36
CA ARG A 268 -8.92 12.85 19.16
C ARG A 268 -9.06 14.07 18.24
N VAL A 269 -8.11 14.24 17.31
CA VAL A 269 -8.12 15.26 16.26
C VAL A 269 -8.78 14.67 15.01
N TYR A 270 -9.79 15.36 14.48
CA TYR A 270 -10.54 14.93 13.31
C TYR A 270 -10.45 15.99 12.22
N GLY A 271 -10.18 15.57 10.98
CA GLY A 271 -10.19 16.45 9.82
C GLY A 271 -11.61 16.78 9.37
N VAL A 272 -12.22 15.89 8.61
CA VAL A 272 -13.53 16.08 7.98
C VAL A 272 -14.46 14.92 8.34
N ALA A 273 -15.54 15.19 9.06
CA ALA A 273 -16.58 14.22 9.38
C ALA A 273 -17.88 14.56 8.65
N VAL A 274 -18.38 13.68 7.77
CA VAL A 274 -19.59 13.96 6.95
C VAL A 274 -20.54 12.77 6.88
N THR A 275 -21.84 13.04 7.00
CA THR A 275 -22.91 12.05 6.79
C THR A 275 -24.12 12.69 6.10
N ALA A 276 -24.85 11.90 5.31
CA ALA A 276 -26.01 12.33 4.52
C ALA A 276 -25.72 13.52 3.60
N THR A 277 -24.52 13.51 2.99
CA THR A 277 -24.08 14.51 2.03
C THR A 277 -24.11 13.99 0.60
N LYS A 278 -24.27 14.88 -0.38
CA LYS A 278 -24.16 14.56 -1.81
C LYS A 278 -23.07 15.38 -2.50
N ASN A 279 -22.26 14.77 -3.35
CA ASN A 279 -21.21 15.46 -4.13
C ASN A 279 -20.19 16.20 -3.24
N THR A 280 -19.69 15.55 -2.20
CA THR A 280 -18.68 16.13 -1.31
C THR A 280 -17.28 15.84 -1.86
N THR A 281 -16.49 16.88 -2.12
CA THR A 281 -15.09 16.77 -2.55
C THR A 281 -14.15 17.16 -1.42
N ILE A 282 -13.22 16.27 -1.07
CA ILE A 282 -12.17 16.46 -0.07
C ILE A 282 -10.83 16.24 -0.78
N SER A 283 -10.12 17.33 -1.10
CA SER A 283 -8.92 17.23 -1.94
C SER A 283 -7.75 18.12 -1.54
N SER A 284 -6.52 17.68 -1.80
CA SER A 284 -5.32 18.49 -1.56
C SER A 284 -5.16 18.98 -0.11
N ASN A 285 -5.75 18.30 0.87
CA ASN A 285 -5.59 18.65 2.29
C ASN A 285 -4.39 17.91 2.87
N THR A 286 -3.77 18.51 3.90
CA THR A 286 -2.79 17.83 4.78
C THR A 286 -3.43 17.68 6.14
N ILE A 287 -3.68 16.45 6.59
CA ILE A 287 -4.44 16.17 7.81
C ILE A 287 -3.68 15.20 8.69
N GLU A 288 -3.32 15.65 9.90
CA GLU A 288 -2.79 14.83 10.98
C GLU A 288 -3.87 14.49 12.01
N GLY A 289 -3.65 13.43 12.80
CA GLY A 289 -4.45 13.19 14.00
C GLY A 289 -5.06 11.80 14.09
N TYR A 290 -6.31 11.71 14.53
CA TYR A 290 -6.99 10.44 14.76
C TYR A 290 -7.70 9.93 13.50
N LEU A 291 -8.71 10.65 13.00
CA LEU A 291 -9.39 10.33 11.72
C LEU A 291 -9.31 11.52 10.76
N ALA A 292 -8.74 11.31 9.57
CA ALA A 292 -8.65 12.41 8.63
C ALA A 292 -9.96 12.68 7.89
N VAL A 293 -10.60 11.63 7.36
CA VAL A 293 -11.96 11.69 6.82
C VAL A 293 -12.81 10.63 7.50
N SER A 294 -13.96 10.99 8.04
CA SER A 294 -14.86 10.04 8.71
C SER A 294 -16.34 10.32 8.45
N TYR A 295 -17.20 9.44 8.92
CA TYR A 295 -18.62 9.79 9.09
C TYR A 295 -18.82 10.65 10.34
N SER A 296 -19.86 11.48 10.33
CA SER A 296 -20.35 12.19 11.52
C SER A 296 -21.44 11.38 12.23
N VAL A 297 -21.50 11.47 13.56
CA VAL A 297 -22.43 10.66 14.39
C VAL A 297 -23.57 11.52 14.93
N TRP A 298 -24.66 11.59 14.17
CA TRP A 298 -25.89 12.28 14.58
C TRP A 298 -27.11 11.38 14.31
N PRO A 299 -28.24 11.57 15.02
CA PRO A 299 -29.46 10.80 14.76
C PRO A 299 -30.00 11.01 13.34
N SER A 300 -30.71 10.01 12.81
CA SER A 300 -31.48 10.12 11.54
C SER A 300 -30.64 10.48 10.30
N GLN A 301 -29.46 9.87 10.15
CA GLN A 301 -28.57 10.09 9.01
C GLN A 301 -28.57 8.90 8.04
N GLY A 302 -28.84 9.18 6.76
CA GLY A 302 -28.59 8.27 5.64
C GLY A 302 -27.12 8.28 5.20
N PRO A 303 -26.73 7.37 4.31
CA PRO A 303 -25.37 7.33 3.77
C PRO A 303 -25.06 8.57 2.93
N ASN A 304 -23.77 8.89 2.80
CA ASN A 304 -23.29 9.84 1.82
C ASN A 304 -23.37 9.27 0.39
N ASP A 305 -23.41 10.14 -0.60
CA ASP A 305 -23.40 9.80 -2.03
C ASP A 305 -22.48 10.74 -2.81
N GLY A 306 -21.62 10.20 -3.68
CA GLY A 306 -20.66 11.00 -4.45
C GLY A 306 -19.60 11.71 -3.60
N VAL A 307 -19.04 11.05 -2.58
CA VAL A 307 -17.88 11.55 -1.83
C VAL A 307 -16.60 11.25 -2.61
N THR A 308 -15.84 12.29 -2.96
CA THR A 308 -14.54 12.17 -3.62
C THR A 308 -13.42 12.60 -2.68
N ILE A 309 -12.47 11.71 -2.41
CA ILE A 309 -11.31 11.94 -1.55
C ILE A 309 -10.06 11.77 -2.41
N SER A 310 -9.38 12.88 -2.76
CA SER A 310 -8.27 12.81 -3.71
C SER A 310 -7.10 13.77 -3.46
N GLY A 311 -5.88 13.32 -3.74
CA GLY A 311 -4.69 14.18 -3.66
C GLY A 311 -4.36 14.68 -2.25
N ASN A 312 -4.89 14.05 -1.18
CA ASN A 312 -4.63 14.48 0.19
C ASN A 312 -3.36 13.82 0.75
N THR A 313 -2.73 14.46 1.72
CA THR A 313 -1.74 13.84 2.63
C THR A 313 -2.43 13.57 3.97
N LEU A 314 -2.67 12.31 4.27
CA LEU A 314 -3.40 11.85 5.44
C LEU A 314 -2.44 11.15 6.39
N ASP A 315 -1.90 11.86 7.38
CA ASP A 315 -1.03 11.32 8.42
C ASP A 315 -1.79 11.17 9.75
N SER A 316 -2.87 10.41 9.69
CA SER A 316 -3.78 10.15 10.81
C SER A 316 -3.85 8.65 11.11
N TYR A 317 -4.27 8.26 12.31
CA TYR A 317 -4.40 6.83 12.67
C TYR A 317 -5.23 6.04 11.67
N ALA A 318 -6.38 6.58 11.26
CA ALA A 318 -7.08 6.13 10.06
C ALA A 318 -7.28 7.27 9.05
N GLY A 319 -7.01 7.00 7.77
CA GLY A 319 -7.10 7.97 6.68
C GLY A 319 -8.55 8.24 6.31
N VAL A 320 -9.25 7.22 5.79
CA VAL A 320 -10.66 7.28 5.41
C VAL A 320 -11.47 6.28 6.24
N PHE A 321 -12.44 6.77 7.00
CA PHE A 321 -13.24 6.00 7.94
C PHE A 321 -14.73 6.32 7.77
N LEU A 322 -15.29 6.02 6.60
CA LEU A 322 -16.70 6.28 6.31
C LEU A 322 -17.58 5.11 6.73
N GLY A 323 -17.03 3.89 6.81
CA GLY A 323 -17.76 2.75 7.33
C GLY A 323 -19.08 2.57 6.59
N ASP A 324 -20.12 2.23 7.37
CA ASP A 324 -21.45 1.98 6.87
C ASP A 324 -22.26 3.26 6.52
N LYS A 325 -21.59 4.31 6.01
CA LYS A 325 -22.19 5.61 5.72
C LYS A 325 -21.89 6.12 4.31
N VAL A 326 -21.83 5.22 3.32
CA VAL A 326 -21.72 5.56 1.90
C VAL A 326 -22.60 4.64 1.04
N THR A 327 -23.16 5.19 -0.05
CA THR A 327 -23.89 4.42 -1.06
C THR A 327 -22.92 3.56 -1.88
N GLU A 328 -23.43 2.51 -2.52
CA GLU A 328 -22.65 1.74 -3.51
C GLU A 328 -22.17 2.68 -4.63
N LYS A 329 -20.88 2.65 -4.96
CA LYS A 329 -20.23 3.58 -5.92
C LYS A 329 -20.29 5.06 -5.50
N GLY A 330 -20.78 5.35 -4.30
CA GLY A 330 -20.87 6.70 -3.75
C GLY A 330 -19.57 7.21 -3.15
N LEU A 331 -18.49 6.42 -3.19
CA LEU A 331 -17.18 6.77 -2.70
C LEU A 331 -16.15 6.66 -3.83
N THR A 332 -15.33 7.69 -3.98
CA THR A 332 -14.14 7.70 -4.83
C THR A 332 -12.92 8.06 -3.99
N VAL A 333 -11.90 7.19 -3.96
CA VAL A 333 -10.63 7.42 -3.24
C VAL A 333 -9.48 7.29 -4.24
N LYS A 334 -8.78 8.39 -4.55
CA LYS A 334 -7.74 8.39 -5.60
C LYS A 334 -6.54 9.28 -5.26
N GLY A 335 -5.34 8.75 -5.37
CA GLY A 335 -4.10 9.53 -5.30
C GLY A 335 -3.85 10.21 -3.94
N ASN A 336 -4.32 9.61 -2.83
CA ASN A 336 -4.00 10.09 -1.49
C ASN A 336 -2.69 9.46 -1.01
N THR A 337 -1.89 10.23 -0.29
CA THR A 337 -0.69 9.76 0.42
C THR A 337 -1.06 9.50 1.87
N PHE A 338 -0.78 8.30 2.37
CA PHE A 338 -0.98 7.93 3.76
C PHE A 338 0.36 8.02 4.51
N GLY A 339 0.38 8.80 5.59
CA GLY A 339 1.59 9.05 6.38
C GLY A 339 1.97 7.85 7.25
N GLU A 340 3.13 7.93 7.92
CA GLU A 340 3.66 6.85 8.75
C GLU A 340 2.76 6.51 9.95
N ASN A 341 1.96 7.48 10.43
CA ASN A 341 1.01 7.24 11.51
C ASN A 341 -0.26 6.51 11.06
N THR A 342 -0.48 6.38 9.75
CA THR A 342 -1.65 5.72 9.20
C THR A 342 -1.54 4.21 9.27
N GLN A 343 -2.22 3.66 10.28
CA GLN A 343 -2.38 2.22 10.45
C GLN A 343 -3.53 1.69 9.62
N ILE A 344 -4.53 2.54 9.33
CA ILE A 344 -5.72 2.14 8.58
C ILE A 344 -5.98 3.13 7.43
N PRO A 345 -5.47 2.86 6.21
CA PRO A 345 -5.65 3.76 5.08
C PRO A 345 -7.12 4.02 4.76
N VAL A 346 -7.92 2.95 4.66
CA VAL A 346 -9.36 3.02 4.38
C VAL A 346 -10.09 1.95 5.20
N VAL A 347 -11.18 2.34 5.87
CA VAL A 347 -12.15 1.44 6.50
C VAL A 347 -13.53 1.71 5.94
N ASP A 348 -14.11 0.66 5.38
CA ASP A 348 -15.53 0.60 5.09
C ASP A 348 -16.07 -0.76 5.56
N GLN A 349 -17.07 -0.76 6.43
CA GLN A 349 -17.75 -1.96 6.93
C GLN A 349 -19.18 -2.08 6.38
N HIS A 350 -19.45 -1.52 5.21
CA HIS A 350 -20.56 -1.98 4.40
C HIS A 350 -20.19 -3.19 3.55
N ALA A 351 -21.22 -3.95 3.17
CA ALA A 351 -21.23 -4.75 1.95
C ALA A 351 -20.99 -3.94 0.64
N ASN A 352 -20.60 -2.66 0.69
CA ASN A 352 -20.69 -1.70 -0.43
C ASN A 352 -19.34 -1.17 -0.95
N ALA A 353 -18.20 -1.38 -0.26
CA ALA A 353 -16.87 -1.01 -0.76
C ALA A 353 -15.73 -1.92 -0.24
N ALA A 354 -15.50 -3.04 -0.91
CA ALA A 354 -14.36 -3.94 -0.68
C ALA A 354 -13.10 -3.52 -1.45
N VAL A 355 -13.29 -2.86 -2.59
CA VAL A 355 -12.23 -2.56 -3.56
C VAL A 355 -12.45 -1.21 -4.21
N THR A 356 -11.40 -0.67 -4.84
CA THR A 356 -11.50 0.46 -5.78
C THR A 356 -11.06 0.06 -7.19
N ASP A 357 -11.60 0.71 -8.21
CA ASP A 357 -11.12 0.56 -9.59
C ASP A 357 -9.96 1.51 -9.94
N GLN A 358 -9.52 1.52 -11.20
CA GLN A 358 -8.45 2.41 -11.70
C GLN A 358 -8.75 3.92 -11.53
N ASP A 359 -10.02 4.28 -11.32
CA ASP A 359 -10.47 5.66 -11.11
C ASP A 359 -10.76 5.98 -9.65
N GLY A 360 -10.52 5.01 -8.75
CA GLY A 360 -10.74 5.14 -7.32
C GLY A 360 -12.19 4.91 -6.92
N VAL A 361 -13.09 4.55 -7.86
CA VAL A 361 -14.50 4.29 -7.56
C VAL A 361 -14.60 3.02 -6.73
N ALA A 362 -15.31 3.10 -5.60
CA ALA A 362 -15.43 1.99 -4.67
C ALA A 362 -16.56 1.02 -5.01
N TYR A 363 -16.31 -0.28 -4.90
CA TYR A 363 -17.25 -1.36 -5.20
C TYR A 363 -17.31 -2.38 -4.06
N GLY A 364 -18.48 -2.96 -3.81
CA GLY A 364 -18.69 -3.92 -2.72
C GLY A 364 -17.97 -5.27 -2.87
N SER A 365 -17.44 -5.58 -4.05
CA SER A 365 -16.70 -6.82 -4.31
C SER A 365 -15.76 -6.68 -5.50
N VAL A 366 -14.77 -7.58 -5.61
CA VAL A 366 -13.90 -7.69 -6.79
C VAL A 366 -14.75 -7.95 -8.04
N ALA A 367 -15.67 -8.92 -7.99
CA ALA A 367 -16.54 -9.24 -9.12
C ALA A 367 -17.42 -8.05 -9.55
N ALA A 368 -17.93 -7.25 -8.60
CA ALA A 368 -18.71 -6.06 -8.91
C ALA A 368 -17.89 -5.01 -9.67
N ALA A 369 -16.63 -4.79 -9.27
CA ALA A 369 -15.71 -3.90 -10.00
C ALA A 369 -15.42 -4.43 -11.41
N LEU A 370 -15.10 -5.72 -11.54
CA LEU A 370 -14.82 -6.35 -12.83
C LEU A 370 -16.03 -6.33 -13.79
N ALA A 371 -17.24 -6.57 -13.27
CA ALA A 371 -18.48 -6.48 -14.03
C ALA A 371 -18.76 -5.05 -14.53
N ALA A 372 -18.31 -4.03 -13.77
CA ALA A 372 -18.39 -2.64 -14.18
C ALA A 372 -17.29 -2.22 -15.18
N GLY A 373 -16.38 -3.13 -15.54
CA GLY A 373 -15.32 -2.89 -16.52
C GLY A 373 -13.98 -2.45 -15.92
N ALA A 374 -13.79 -2.60 -14.61
CA ALA A 374 -12.51 -2.30 -13.97
C ALA A 374 -11.38 -3.14 -14.60
N THR A 375 -10.27 -2.46 -14.93
CA THR A 375 -9.04 -3.10 -15.42
C THR A 375 -7.98 -3.19 -14.33
N THR A 376 -8.12 -2.42 -13.27
CA THR A 376 -7.35 -2.54 -12.03
C THR A 376 -8.32 -2.56 -10.87
N VAL A 377 -8.10 -3.45 -9.91
CA VAL A 377 -8.89 -3.57 -8.68
C VAL A 377 -7.92 -3.56 -7.50
N THR A 378 -8.03 -2.55 -6.63
CA THR A 378 -7.20 -2.41 -5.43
C THR A 378 -8.01 -2.74 -4.19
N LEU A 379 -7.54 -3.68 -3.36
CA LEU A 379 -8.22 -4.04 -2.11
C LEU A 379 -8.15 -2.91 -1.07
N LEU A 380 -9.27 -2.69 -0.38
CA LEU A 380 -9.38 -1.72 0.73
C LEU A 380 -9.29 -2.39 2.11
N HIS A 381 -9.55 -3.69 2.18
CA HIS A 381 -9.44 -4.51 3.39
C HIS A 381 -9.36 -5.99 2.98
N ASN A 382 -9.30 -6.91 3.97
CA ASN A 382 -9.34 -8.35 3.69
C ASN A 382 -10.68 -8.75 3.09
N VAL A 383 -10.67 -9.34 1.89
CA VAL A 383 -11.88 -9.73 1.15
C VAL A 383 -12.02 -11.25 1.14
N ALA A 384 -13.23 -11.75 1.37
CA ALA A 384 -13.58 -13.14 1.14
C ALA A 384 -14.46 -13.25 -0.11
N GLU A 385 -13.93 -13.76 -1.22
CA GLU A 385 -14.60 -13.85 -2.53
C GLU A 385 -13.95 -14.91 -3.44
N ASP A 386 -14.77 -15.60 -4.23
CA ASP A 386 -14.33 -16.46 -5.33
C ASP A 386 -14.27 -15.58 -6.60
N VAL A 387 -13.09 -15.35 -7.17
CA VAL A 387 -12.90 -14.39 -8.29
C VAL A 387 -12.71 -15.11 -9.61
N THR A 388 -13.35 -14.61 -10.68
CA THR A 388 -13.13 -15.08 -12.05
C THR A 388 -12.75 -13.94 -12.98
N ILE A 389 -11.59 -14.06 -13.64
CA ILE A 389 -11.20 -13.19 -14.76
C ILE A 389 -11.72 -13.82 -16.05
N ALA A 390 -12.56 -13.07 -16.76
CA ALA A 390 -13.15 -13.55 -18.02
C ALA A 390 -12.13 -13.56 -19.18
N ALA A 391 -12.36 -14.43 -20.16
CA ALA A 391 -11.54 -14.48 -21.36
C ALA A 391 -11.55 -13.15 -22.12
N GLY A 392 -10.38 -12.79 -22.68
CA GLY A 392 -10.18 -11.53 -23.39
C GLY A 392 -10.16 -10.28 -22.51
N LYS A 393 -10.21 -10.42 -21.17
CA LYS A 393 -10.03 -9.29 -20.23
C LYS A 393 -8.60 -9.23 -19.72
N THR A 394 -8.09 -8.01 -19.56
CA THR A 394 -6.82 -7.73 -18.91
C THR A 394 -7.08 -7.03 -17.59
N VAL A 395 -6.68 -7.65 -16.49
CA VAL A 395 -7.03 -7.23 -15.13
C VAL A 395 -5.78 -7.25 -14.25
N THR A 396 -5.57 -6.18 -13.49
CA THR A 396 -4.63 -6.13 -12.37
C THR A 396 -5.41 -6.22 -11.05
N ILE A 397 -5.05 -7.16 -10.18
CA ILE A 397 -5.49 -7.18 -8.78
C ILE A 397 -4.33 -6.70 -7.93
N ASP A 398 -4.50 -5.55 -7.29
CA ASP A 398 -3.57 -5.01 -6.31
C ASP A 398 -4.05 -5.35 -4.90
N LEU A 399 -3.28 -6.20 -4.22
CA LEU A 399 -3.59 -6.68 -2.88
C LEU A 399 -3.46 -5.57 -1.83
N ASN A 400 -2.64 -4.55 -2.08
CA ASN A 400 -2.44 -3.40 -1.19
C ASN A 400 -2.28 -3.80 0.29
N GLY A 401 -1.49 -4.87 0.54
CA GLY A 401 -1.21 -5.37 1.89
C GLY A 401 -2.32 -6.22 2.52
N TYR A 402 -3.45 -6.42 1.84
CA TYR A 402 -4.61 -7.17 2.32
C TYR A 402 -4.71 -8.60 1.75
N THR A 403 -5.55 -9.41 2.38
CA THR A 403 -5.80 -10.80 1.98
C THR A 403 -7.06 -10.92 1.13
N LEU A 404 -6.98 -11.60 -0.02
CA LEU A 404 -8.11 -12.15 -0.76
C LEU A 404 -8.21 -13.66 -0.45
N THR A 405 -9.30 -14.08 0.19
CA THR A 405 -9.56 -15.48 0.54
C THR A 405 -10.77 -16.00 -0.23
N ASN A 406 -10.70 -17.23 -0.73
CA ASN A 406 -11.85 -17.85 -1.39
C ASN A 406 -12.99 -18.20 -0.41
N LYS A 407 -14.19 -18.46 -0.94
CA LYS A 407 -15.31 -19.04 -0.18
C LYS A 407 -15.44 -20.53 -0.45
N THR A 408 -15.58 -20.91 -1.72
CA THR A 408 -15.94 -22.29 -2.10
C THR A 408 -15.21 -22.81 -3.34
N ALA A 409 -14.65 -21.92 -4.16
CA ALA A 409 -13.97 -22.28 -5.41
C ALA A 409 -12.46 -22.02 -5.32
N ASP A 410 -11.77 -21.98 -6.46
CA ASP A 410 -10.42 -21.42 -6.52
C ASP A 410 -10.51 -19.94 -6.11
N THR A 411 -9.48 -19.40 -5.45
CA THR A 411 -9.51 -17.99 -5.03
C THR A 411 -9.58 -17.07 -6.24
N ILE A 412 -8.76 -17.37 -7.26
CA ILE A 412 -8.81 -16.71 -8.57
C ILE A 412 -8.81 -17.78 -9.66
N VAL A 413 -9.84 -17.78 -10.51
CA VAL A 413 -9.85 -18.47 -11.81
C VAL A 413 -9.52 -17.45 -12.90
N ASN A 414 -8.38 -17.59 -13.56
CA ASN A 414 -8.00 -16.72 -14.67
C ASN A 414 -8.27 -17.39 -16.01
N ASN A 415 -9.15 -16.79 -16.83
CA ASN A 415 -9.36 -17.15 -18.23
C ASN A 415 -8.85 -16.09 -19.22
N GLY A 416 -8.32 -14.97 -18.72
CA GLY A 416 -7.85 -13.83 -19.51
C GLY A 416 -6.38 -13.52 -19.24
N THR A 417 -6.06 -12.25 -19.08
CA THR A 417 -4.74 -11.76 -18.67
C THR A 417 -4.84 -11.19 -17.26
N LEU A 418 -4.18 -11.81 -16.31
CA LEU A 418 -4.14 -11.41 -14.90
C LEU A 418 -2.76 -10.90 -14.53
N THR A 419 -2.71 -9.78 -13.83
CA THR A 419 -1.54 -9.37 -13.05
C THR A 419 -1.96 -9.30 -11.57
N VAL A 420 -1.17 -9.88 -10.67
CA VAL A 420 -1.35 -9.71 -9.22
C VAL A 420 -0.16 -8.94 -8.65
N THR A 421 -0.43 -7.84 -7.96
CA THR A 421 0.59 -6.98 -7.34
C THR A 421 0.28 -6.76 -5.87
N ASP A 422 1.24 -6.21 -5.14
CA ASP A 422 1.00 -5.64 -3.82
C ASP A 422 1.68 -4.27 -3.74
N SER A 423 0.88 -3.21 -3.82
CA SER A 423 1.36 -1.84 -3.76
C SER A 423 1.72 -1.36 -2.36
N SER A 424 1.34 -2.10 -1.30
CA SER A 424 1.62 -1.68 0.07
C SER A 424 3.11 -1.55 0.34
N ALA A 425 3.49 -0.64 1.23
CA ALA A 425 4.89 -0.47 1.62
C ALA A 425 5.47 -1.73 2.30
N LYS A 426 4.63 -2.46 3.05
CA LYS A 426 5.04 -3.65 3.82
C LYS A 426 5.06 -4.94 3.00
N LYS A 427 4.47 -4.96 1.80
CA LYS A 427 4.37 -6.14 0.93
C LYS A 427 3.73 -7.36 1.61
N THR A 428 2.65 -7.14 2.36
CA THR A 428 1.96 -8.16 3.18
C THR A 428 0.70 -8.77 2.54
N GLY A 429 0.40 -8.40 1.30
CA GLY A 429 -0.78 -8.85 0.56
C GLY A 429 -0.77 -10.36 0.34
N VAL A 430 -1.94 -10.99 0.40
CA VAL A 430 -2.07 -12.45 0.31
C VAL A 430 -3.21 -12.85 -0.63
N VAL A 431 -2.98 -13.82 -1.51
CA VAL A 431 -4.03 -14.63 -2.13
C VAL A 431 -4.07 -15.97 -1.41
N ASP A 432 -5.15 -16.22 -0.68
CA ASP A 432 -5.29 -17.38 0.20
C ASP A 432 -6.39 -18.31 -0.29
N ASN A 433 -6.14 -19.62 -0.23
CA ASN A 433 -7.15 -20.63 -0.44
C ASN A 433 -7.35 -21.49 0.82
N VAL A 434 -8.61 -21.64 1.23
CA VAL A 434 -9.02 -22.42 2.40
C VAL A 434 -9.82 -23.68 2.03
N THR A 435 -10.05 -23.94 0.76
CA THR A 435 -10.94 -25.03 0.29
C THR A 435 -10.15 -26.20 -0.30
N HIS A 436 -10.60 -27.41 0.01
CA HIS A 436 -9.99 -28.64 -0.50
C HIS A 436 -10.14 -28.76 -2.01
N GLY A 437 -9.07 -29.17 -2.70
CA GLY A 437 -9.09 -29.39 -4.14
C GLY A 437 -9.25 -28.11 -4.96
N LYS A 438 -8.76 -26.97 -4.45
CA LYS A 438 -8.83 -25.63 -5.06
C LYS A 438 -7.50 -24.91 -4.90
N ALA A 439 -7.13 -24.08 -5.87
CA ALA A 439 -5.89 -23.32 -5.89
C ALA A 439 -6.11 -21.88 -5.40
N ALA A 440 -5.03 -21.23 -4.96
CA ALA A 440 -5.02 -19.78 -4.79
C ALA A 440 -5.14 -19.10 -6.16
N VAL A 441 -4.45 -19.61 -7.17
CA VAL A 441 -4.63 -19.18 -8.56
C VAL A 441 -4.70 -20.41 -9.47
N LYS A 442 -5.77 -20.47 -10.26
CA LYS A 442 -5.92 -21.38 -11.39
C LYS A 442 -5.85 -20.59 -12.68
N ASN A 443 -4.73 -20.70 -13.39
CA ASN A 443 -4.52 -20.10 -14.71
C ASN A 443 -4.90 -21.13 -15.79
N THR A 444 -5.98 -20.88 -16.53
CA THR A 444 -6.54 -21.85 -17.47
C THR A 444 -5.84 -21.84 -18.82
N ILE A 445 -6.18 -22.79 -19.69
CA ILE A 445 -5.61 -22.92 -21.03
C ILE A 445 -5.82 -21.61 -21.82
N GLY A 446 -4.74 -21.07 -22.38
CA GLY A 446 -4.76 -19.82 -23.14
C GLY A 446 -4.79 -18.54 -22.30
N ALA A 447 -4.88 -18.66 -20.97
CA ALA A 447 -4.80 -17.52 -20.06
C ALA A 447 -3.33 -17.17 -19.73
N THR A 448 -3.09 -15.90 -19.43
CA THR A 448 -1.78 -15.38 -19.01
C THR A 448 -1.87 -14.81 -17.59
N ALA A 449 -0.97 -15.20 -16.70
CA ALA A 449 -0.86 -14.67 -15.34
C ALA A 449 0.55 -14.13 -15.07
N THR A 450 0.65 -12.93 -14.49
CA THR A 450 1.91 -12.36 -13.97
C THR A 450 1.74 -12.10 -12.49
N LEU A 451 2.59 -12.71 -11.66
CA LEU A 451 2.62 -12.49 -10.22
C LEU A 451 3.82 -11.58 -9.93
N ASP A 452 3.53 -10.35 -9.48
CA ASP A 452 4.48 -9.24 -9.29
C ASP A 452 4.60 -8.80 -7.83
N GLY A 453 3.93 -9.49 -6.91
CA GLY A 453 4.06 -9.26 -5.47
C GLY A 453 3.05 -10.07 -4.65
N GLY A 454 3.25 -10.04 -3.34
CA GLY A 454 2.39 -10.71 -2.37
C GLY A 454 2.72 -12.18 -2.14
N THR A 455 1.93 -12.80 -1.27
CA THR A 455 2.04 -14.21 -0.89
C THR A 455 0.85 -15.02 -1.42
N PHE A 456 1.13 -16.14 -2.07
CA PHE A 456 0.13 -17.09 -2.53
C PHE A 456 0.20 -18.32 -1.64
N ARG A 457 -0.90 -18.70 -0.99
CA ARG A 457 -0.87 -19.80 -0.03
C ARG A 457 -2.18 -20.55 0.10
N ARG A 458 -2.11 -21.64 0.86
CA ARG A 458 -3.24 -22.42 1.35
C ARG A 458 -3.24 -22.45 2.88
N SER A 459 -3.89 -21.49 3.54
CA SER A 459 -3.80 -21.34 5.01
C SER A 459 -4.48 -22.47 5.81
N LYS A 460 -5.28 -23.31 5.14
CA LYS A 460 -5.90 -24.51 5.71
C LYS A 460 -5.31 -25.81 5.15
N GLU A 461 -4.10 -25.77 4.62
CA GLU A 461 -3.38 -26.97 4.18
C GLU A 461 -3.17 -27.97 5.34
N ALA A 462 -3.50 -29.24 5.09
CA ALA A 462 -3.49 -30.31 6.08
C ALA A 462 -2.72 -31.56 5.63
N GLY A 463 -2.19 -31.59 4.40
CA GLY A 463 -1.46 -32.73 3.86
C GLY A 463 -0.07 -32.87 4.47
N SER A 464 0.05 -33.65 5.55
CA SER A 464 1.28 -33.80 6.33
C SER A 464 2.16 -34.99 5.93
N ASP A 465 1.70 -35.86 5.03
CA ASP A 465 2.48 -36.94 4.45
C ASP A 465 2.09 -37.22 2.98
N PRO A 466 2.90 -37.95 2.20
CA PRO A 466 2.64 -38.16 0.76
C PRO A 466 1.40 -38.98 0.41
N LYS A 467 0.76 -39.65 1.36
CA LYS A 467 -0.37 -40.56 1.13
C LYS A 467 -1.68 -40.03 1.70
N ASN A 468 -1.64 -39.13 2.68
CA ASN A 468 -2.83 -38.59 3.33
C ASN A 468 -2.93 -37.07 3.16
N ASN A 469 -4.02 -36.62 2.53
CA ASN A 469 -4.28 -35.19 2.30
C ASN A 469 -4.75 -34.42 3.55
N GLY A 470 -4.94 -35.11 4.69
CA GLY A 470 -5.41 -34.53 5.95
C GLY A 470 -6.79 -33.87 5.88
N GLY A 471 -7.58 -34.13 4.82
CA GLY A 471 -8.89 -33.52 4.58
C GLY A 471 -8.86 -32.19 3.81
N ASN A 472 -7.69 -31.54 3.65
CA ASN A 472 -7.57 -30.30 2.88
C ASN A 472 -6.18 -30.14 2.28
N SER A 473 -6.01 -30.62 1.04
CA SER A 473 -4.81 -30.39 0.25
C SER A 473 -5.14 -30.12 -1.22
N PHE A 474 -4.28 -29.33 -1.88
CA PHE A 474 -4.23 -29.16 -3.33
C PHE A 474 -2.96 -28.36 -3.71
N TYR A 475 -2.80 -28.05 -4.99
CA TYR A 475 -1.80 -27.10 -5.46
C TYR A 475 -2.08 -25.68 -4.94
N THR A 476 -1.04 -24.94 -4.55
CA THR A 476 -1.19 -23.50 -4.27
C THR A 476 -1.43 -22.75 -5.58
N LEU A 477 -0.64 -23.05 -6.62
CA LEU A 477 -0.84 -22.53 -7.98
C LEU A 477 -1.07 -23.69 -8.96
N GLN A 478 -2.08 -23.56 -9.82
CA GLN A 478 -2.32 -24.45 -10.95
C GLN A 478 -2.19 -23.66 -12.25
N ASN A 479 -1.20 -23.99 -13.07
CA ASN A 479 -0.96 -23.35 -14.36
C ASN A 479 -1.16 -24.34 -15.52
N MET A 480 -2.12 -24.01 -16.38
CA MET A 480 -2.39 -24.69 -17.66
C MET A 480 -2.24 -23.74 -18.86
N GLY A 481 -1.83 -22.49 -18.61
CA GLY A 481 -1.57 -21.45 -19.61
C GLY A 481 -0.15 -20.91 -19.46
N THR A 482 0.02 -19.59 -19.59
CA THR A 482 1.32 -18.92 -19.37
C THR A 482 1.32 -18.21 -18.02
N MET A 483 2.30 -18.50 -17.15
CA MET A 483 2.46 -17.87 -15.84
C MET A 483 3.90 -17.37 -15.67
N THR A 484 4.05 -16.12 -15.21
CA THR A 484 5.34 -15.55 -14.80
C THR A 484 5.29 -15.22 -13.30
N ILE A 485 6.31 -15.65 -12.57
CA ILE A 485 6.53 -15.32 -11.15
C ILE A 485 7.77 -14.43 -11.07
N ASN A 486 7.59 -13.19 -10.64
CA ASN A 486 8.67 -12.22 -10.52
C ASN A 486 9.23 -12.16 -9.09
N ASP A 487 10.34 -11.44 -8.95
CA ASP A 487 10.95 -11.23 -7.64
C ASP A 487 10.00 -10.48 -6.69
N GLY A 488 10.14 -10.74 -5.38
CA GLY A 488 9.20 -10.22 -4.37
C GLY A 488 7.91 -11.01 -4.20
N VAL A 489 7.67 -12.07 -4.98
CA VAL A 489 6.57 -13.03 -4.78
C VAL A 489 6.97 -14.14 -3.81
N THR A 490 6.05 -14.54 -2.93
CA THR A 490 6.14 -15.78 -2.15
C THR A 490 5.04 -16.75 -2.56
N VAL A 491 5.37 -18.00 -2.84
CA VAL A 491 4.40 -19.10 -3.03
C VAL A 491 4.68 -20.16 -1.99
N GLU A 492 3.69 -20.46 -1.15
CA GLU A 492 3.88 -21.42 -0.07
C GLU A 492 2.77 -22.47 0.04
N SER A 493 3.16 -23.66 0.48
CA SER A 493 2.25 -24.71 0.94
C SER A 493 2.78 -25.27 2.26
N LYS A 494 2.21 -24.78 3.37
CA LYS A 494 2.64 -25.05 4.74
C LYS A 494 1.46 -25.46 5.60
N LEU A 495 1.71 -26.34 6.56
CA LEU A 495 0.76 -26.69 7.61
C LEU A 495 0.56 -25.50 8.57
N ALA A 496 -0.46 -25.60 9.43
CA ALA A 496 -0.82 -24.56 10.39
C ALA A 496 0.32 -24.20 11.39
N ASP A 497 1.25 -25.12 11.63
CA ASP A 497 2.44 -24.91 12.48
C ASP A 497 3.62 -24.24 11.73
N GLY A 498 3.44 -23.89 10.46
CA GLY A 498 4.44 -23.28 9.61
C GLY A 498 5.40 -24.26 8.94
N THR A 499 5.29 -25.57 9.21
CA THR A 499 6.14 -26.57 8.56
C THR A 499 5.69 -26.83 7.11
N PRO A 500 6.61 -27.17 6.20
CA PRO A 500 6.27 -27.58 4.83
C PRO A 500 5.23 -28.71 4.77
N SER A 501 4.18 -28.53 3.96
CA SER A 501 3.24 -29.61 3.63
C SER A 501 3.94 -30.69 2.79
N LYS A 502 3.45 -31.93 2.86
CA LYS A 502 4.09 -33.12 2.27
C LYS A 502 3.16 -33.97 1.39
N PHE A 503 1.96 -33.48 1.07
CA PHE A 503 1.00 -34.22 0.24
C PHE A 503 0.95 -33.73 -1.23
N SER A 504 0.49 -32.50 -1.46
CA SER A 504 0.39 -31.93 -2.82
C SER A 504 1.65 -31.15 -3.21
N SER A 505 1.85 -30.96 -4.52
CA SER A 505 2.83 -30.01 -5.05
C SER A 505 2.46 -28.58 -4.69
N VAL A 506 3.44 -27.70 -4.49
CA VAL A 506 3.16 -26.26 -4.26
C VAL A 506 2.67 -25.60 -5.54
N ILE A 507 3.23 -25.99 -6.70
CA ILE A 507 2.83 -25.53 -8.02
C ILE A 507 2.66 -26.74 -8.93
N ALA A 508 1.59 -26.76 -9.73
CA ALA A 508 1.45 -27.65 -10.87
C ALA A 508 1.47 -26.82 -12.16
N ASN A 509 2.41 -27.12 -13.05
CA ASN A 509 2.54 -26.56 -14.39
C ASN A 509 2.38 -27.67 -15.42
N GLY A 510 1.40 -27.55 -16.32
CA GLY A 510 1.10 -28.61 -17.29
C GLY A 510 -0.14 -29.43 -16.91
N PHE A 511 -0.21 -30.65 -17.41
CA PHE A 511 -1.45 -31.42 -17.47
C PHE A 511 -1.30 -32.80 -16.85
N TYR A 512 -1.86 -33.00 -15.66
CA TYR A 512 -1.73 -34.24 -14.88
C TYR A 512 -2.16 -35.51 -15.65
N ASN A 513 -3.22 -35.46 -16.48
CA ASN A 513 -3.61 -36.59 -17.34
C ASN A 513 -3.13 -36.45 -18.79
N GLY A 514 -2.12 -35.61 -19.04
CA GLY A 514 -1.55 -35.36 -20.36
C GLY A 514 -2.61 -35.03 -21.42
N ILE A 515 -2.59 -35.75 -22.54
CA ILE A 515 -3.49 -35.55 -23.69
C ILE A 515 -4.98 -35.60 -23.32
N LYS A 516 -5.36 -36.32 -22.25
CA LYS A 516 -6.76 -36.39 -21.81
C LYS A 516 -7.27 -35.04 -21.30
N ASP A 517 -6.42 -34.27 -20.63
CA ASP A 517 -6.73 -32.93 -20.15
C ASP A 517 -6.32 -31.84 -21.17
N ASN A 518 -5.57 -32.21 -22.21
CA ASN A 518 -4.99 -31.33 -23.23
C ASN A 518 -5.04 -31.94 -24.64
N PRO A 519 -6.25 -32.16 -25.21
CA PRO A 519 -6.38 -32.82 -26.52
C PRO A 519 -5.78 -32.01 -27.67
N ASP A 520 -5.60 -30.69 -27.49
CA ASP A 520 -5.03 -29.77 -28.48
C ASP A 520 -3.51 -29.54 -28.27
N GLU A 521 -2.87 -30.33 -27.40
CA GLU A 521 -1.41 -30.33 -27.15
C GLU A 521 -0.84 -28.93 -26.83
N LYS A 522 -1.59 -28.11 -26.11
CA LYS A 522 -1.14 -26.77 -25.67
C LYS A 522 -0.01 -26.88 -24.65
N THR A 523 1.00 -26.03 -24.77
CA THR A 523 2.07 -25.93 -23.78
C THR A 523 1.63 -25.04 -22.62
N ALA A 524 1.83 -25.50 -21.38
CA ALA A 524 1.73 -24.67 -20.18
C ALA A 524 3.12 -24.12 -19.83
N GLU A 525 3.29 -22.81 -19.86
CA GLU A 525 4.58 -22.15 -19.65
C GLU A 525 4.63 -21.52 -18.26
N LEU A 526 5.63 -21.87 -17.45
CA LEU A 526 5.91 -21.26 -16.16
C LEU A 526 7.32 -20.66 -16.19
N THR A 527 7.42 -19.34 -16.05
CA THR A 527 8.71 -18.64 -15.90
C THR A 527 8.84 -18.13 -14.48
N ILE A 528 9.96 -18.44 -13.82
CA ILE A 528 10.29 -17.98 -12.47
C ILE A 528 11.52 -17.07 -12.58
N ASN A 529 11.30 -15.77 -12.49
CA ASN A 529 12.36 -14.76 -12.54
C ASN A 529 12.99 -14.51 -11.16
N GLY A 530 12.28 -14.81 -10.08
CA GLY A 530 12.73 -14.54 -8.71
C GLY A 530 11.74 -15.06 -7.66
N GLY A 531 11.83 -14.52 -6.45
CA GLY A 531 10.89 -14.83 -5.36
C GLY A 531 11.25 -16.07 -4.54
N THR A 532 10.33 -16.46 -3.65
CA THR A 532 10.47 -17.60 -2.73
C THR A 532 9.36 -18.61 -2.96
N ILE A 533 9.70 -19.86 -3.27
CA ILE A 533 8.75 -20.95 -3.44
C ILE A 533 9.08 -22.04 -2.43
N THR A 534 8.16 -22.32 -1.51
CA THR A 534 8.45 -23.21 -0.38
C THR A 534 7.30 -24.14 -0.01
N GLY A 535 7.66 -25.36 0.35
CA GLY A 535 6.72 -26.38 0.82
C GLY A 535 6.06 -27.16 -0.31
N GLY A 536 5.03 -27.94 0.04
CA GLY A 536 4.53 -29.00 -0.82
C GLY A 536 5.60 -30.04 -1.16
N LEU A 537 5.26 -30.98 -2.04
CA LEU A 537 6.24 -31.98 -2.49
C LEU A 537 7.36 -31.38 -3.34
N TYR A 538 7.00 -30.50 -4.28
CA TYR A 538 7.85 -29.91 -5.33
C TYR A 538 7.06 -28.91 -6.17
N ILE A 539 7.73 -28.21 -7.08
CA ILE A 539 7.13 -27.70 -8.33
C ILE A 539 6.97 -28.90 -9.28
N LYS A 540 5.74 -29.16 -9.71
CA LYS A 540 5.44 -30.24 -10.66
C LYS A 540 5.35 -29.67 -12.06
N ASN A 541 6.33 -29.96 -12.90
CA ASN A 541 6.28 -29.65 -14.32
C ASN A 541 5.76 -30.90 -15.06
N ASP A 542 4.45 -31.02 -15.15
CA ASP A 542 3.71 -32.14 -15.75
C ASP A 542 3.88 -32.19 -17.28
N GLU A 543 3.24 -33.19 -17.91
CA GLU A 543 3.10 -33.31 -19.36
C GLU A 543 2.75 -31.97 -20.02
N TYR A 544 3.38 -31.66 -21.16
CA TYR A 544 3.25 -30.39 -21.90
C TYR A 544 3.60 -29.14 -21.07
N GLY A 545 4.22 -29.30 -19.91
CA GLY A 545 4.79 -28.22 -19.13
C GLY A 545 6.14 -27.76 -19.67
N LYS A 546 6.34 -26.45 -19.72
CA LYS A 546 7.64 -25.81 -19.92
C LYS A 546 7.93 -24.92 -18.72
N LEU A 547 8.94 -25.28 -17.94
CA LEU A 547 9.44 -24.52 -16.80
C LEU A 547 10.75 -23.82 -17.18
N THR A 548 10.86 -22.54 -16.84
CA THR A 548 12.10 -21.77 -16.94
C THR A 548 12.38 -21.10 -15.61
N VAL A 549 13.52 -21.39 -14.99
CA VAL A 549 13.98 -20.81 -13.72
C VAL A 549 15.16 -19.90 -13.98
N ASN A 550 14.92 -18.59 -13.97
CA ASN A 550 15.96 -17.56 -14.11
C ASN A 550 16.49 -17.09 -12.74
N GLY A 551 15.74 -17.29 -11.66
CA GLY A 551 16.09 -16.80 -10.31
C GLY A 551 15.20 -17.36 -9.21
N GLY A 552 15.40 -16.87 -7.98
CA GLY A 552 14.58 -17.20 -6.82
C GLY A 552 15.15 -18.29 -5.90
N THR A 553 14.45 -18.54 -4.79
CA THR A 553 14.76 -19.62 -3.83
C THR A 553 13.63 -20.64 -3.85
N ILE A 554 13.93 -21.88 -4.21
CA ILE A 554 12.95 -22.96 -4.40
C ILE A 554 13.28 -24.11 -3.45
N THR A 555 12.33 -24.44 -2.58
CA THR A 555 12.48 -25.51 -1.58
C THR A 555 11.21 -26.35 -1.48
N GLY A 556 11.20 -27.54 -2.06
CA GLY A 556 10.12 -28.51 -1.82
C GLY A 556 10.52 -29.58 -0.81
N THR A 557 9.55 -30.37 -0.36
CA THR A 557 9.84 -31.40 0.65
C THR A 557 10.52 -32.62 0.06
N SER A 558 10.12 -33.09 -1.12
CA SER A 558 10.70 -34.28 -1.76
C SER A 558 11.63 -33.96 -2.92
N ALA A 559 11.40 -32.84 -3.60
CA ALA A 559 12.24 -32.26 -4.64
C ALA A 559 12.00 -30.74 -4.69
N ALA A 560 12.92 -29.95 -5.23
CA ALA A 560 12.59 -28.60 -5.67
C ALA A 560 11.70 -28.66 -6.92
N VAL A 561 12.09 -29.50 -7.89
CA VAL A 561 11.38 -29.69 -9.15
C VAL A 561 11.22 -31.18 -9.45
N LEU A 562 10.00 -31.58 -9.81
CA LEU A 562 9.69 -32.83 -10.49
C LEU A 562 9.33 -32.51 -11.94
N ASN A 563 10.15 -32.98 -12.89
CA ASN A 563 10.03 -32.66 -14.30
C ASN A 563 9.60 -33.88 -15.14
N TYR A 564 8.42 -33.78 -15.74
CA TYR A 564 7.92 -34.63 -16.82
C TYR A 564 7.98 -33.93 -18.19
N GLY A 565 7.98 -32.60 -18.21
CA GLY A 565 8.01 -31.76 -19.41
C GLY A 565 9.40 -31.24 -19.78
N THR A 566 9.48 -29.98 -20.22
CA THR A 566 10.76 -29.28 -20.46
C THR A 566 11.08 -28.34 -19.31
N ASP A 567 12.27 -28.45 -18.74
CA ASP A 567 12.77 -27.62 -17.65
C ASP A 567 14.10 -26.98 -18.03
N GLU A 568 14.23 -25.67 -17.80
CA GLU A 568 15.43 -24.88 -18.03
C GLU A 568 15.80 -24.12 -16.76
N ILE A 569 16.91 -24.51 -16.13
CA ILE A 569 17.45 -23.87 -14.94
C ILE A 569 18.63 -22.98 -15.37
N ALA A 570 18.35 -21.69 -15.51
CA ALA A 570 19.34 -20.65 -15.83
C ALA A 570 19.83 -19.88 -14.59
N GLY A 571 19.11 -19.97 -13.46
CA GLY A 571 19.46 -19.29 -12.22
C GLY A 571 18.74 -19.86 -10.99
N GLY A 572 18.77 -19.09 -9.89
CA GLY A 572 18.12 -19.43 -8.63
C GLY A 572 18.86 -20.45 -7.76
N THR A 573 18.28 -20.76 -6.60
CA THR A 573 18.78 -21.73 -5.62
C THR A 573 17.71 -22.78 -5.36
N LEU A 574 18.00 -24.04 -5.68
CA LEU A 574 17.09 -25.16 -5.56
C LEU A 574 17.55 -26.12 -4.45
N THR A 575 16.63 -26.46 -3.56
CA THR A 575 16.89 -27.31 -2.37
C THR A 575 15.70 -28.22 -2.06
N ALA A 576 15.92 -29.22 -1.22
CA ALA A 576 14.85 -30.04 -0.67
C ALA A 576 15.08 -30.38 0.80
N THR A 577 14.00 -30.59 1.55
CA THR A 577 14.09 -30.80 3.01
C THR A 577 14.12 -32.26 3.45
N ASN A 578 13.69 -33.22 2.62
CA ASN A 578 13.73 -34.64 2.98
C ASN A 578 15.16 -35.19 2.80
N ASP A 579 15.64 -35.97 3.77
CA ASP A 579 17.01 -36.54 3.78
C ASP A 579 17.32 -37.42 2.56
N LYS A 580 16.29 -37.97 1.90
CA LYS A 580 16.41 -38.81 0.70
C LYS A 580 15.82 -38.15 -0.55
N ALA A 581 15.74 -36.82 -0.54
CA ALA A 581 15.22 -36.05 -1.66
C ALA A 581 16.09 -36.18 -2.92
N ARG A 582 15.42 -35.98 -4.05
CA ARG A 582 16.03 -35.76 -5.37
C ARG A 582 15.77 -34.31 -5.71
N VAL A 583 16.74 -33.42 -5.54
CA VAL A 583 16.49 -31.97 -5.57
C VAL A 583 15.90 -31.55 -6.92
N VAL A 584 16.48 -32.03 -8.01
CA VAL A 584 15.85 -32.02 -9.33
C VAL A 584 15.60 -33.44 -9.78
N TRP A 585 14.33 -33.80 -9.95
CA TRP A 585 13.91 -35.13 -10.37
C TRP A 585 13.38 -35.08 -11.80
N ASN A 586 14.15 -35.58 -12.75
CA ASN A 586 13.78 -35.64 -14.17
C ASN A 586 13.24 -37.04 -14.51
N ILE A 587 12.05 -37.12 -15.10
CA ILE A 587 11.36 -38.37 -15.42
C ILE A 587 10.91 -38.40 -16.89
N ARG A 588 11.04 -39.55 -17.56
CA ARG A 588 10.34 -39.82 -18.83
C ARG A 588 8.92 -40.32 -18.59
N ILE A 589 7.97 -39.98 -19.46
CA ILE A 589 6.60 -40.51 -19.44
C ILE A 589 6.48 -41.72 -20.37
N ASP A 590 5.83 -42.81 -19.94
CA ASP A 590 5.33 -43.87 -20.83
C ASP A 590 3.79 -43.91 -20.97
N LYS A 591 3.04 -42.95 -20.40
CA LYS A 591 1.58 -42.93 -20.52
C LYS A 591 1.12 -42.15 -21.76
N SER A 592 1.09 -42.86 -22.88
CA SER A 592 0.74 -42.44 -24.25
C SER A 592 1.90 -41.87 -25.06
N ALA A 593 2.16 -42.46 -26.22
CA ALA A 593 3.32 -42.23 -27.07
C ALA A 593 3.38 -40.85 -27.77
N THR A 594 2.65 -39.83 -27.29
CA THR A 594 2.46 -38.56 -28.00
C THR A 594 3.20 -37.36 -27.39
N SER A 595 3.64 -37.40 -26.13
CA SER A 595 4.42 -36.29 -25.53
C SER A 595 5.92 -36.59 -25.49
N ALA A 596 6.73 -35.56 -25.79
CA ALA A 596 8.19 -35.62 -25.75
C ALA A 596 8.72 -35.97 -24.34
N PRO A 597 9.90 -36.62 -24.23
CA PRO A 597 10.48 -37.01 -22.94
C PRO A 597 10.82 -35.81 -22.06
N GLY A 598 10.89 -36.04 -20.74
CA GLY A 598 11.38 -35.08 -19.77
C GLY A 598 12.77 -34.56 -20.15
N LYS A 599 12.86 -33.26 -20.45
CA LYS A 599 14.08 -32.59 -20.86
C LYS A 599 14.49 -31.57 -19.81
N LEU A 600 15.68 -31.71 -19.25
CA LEU A 600 16.30 -30.76 -18.32
C LEU A 600 17.50 -30.10 -18.99
N THR A 601 17.57 -28.77 -18.92
CA THR A 601 18.76 -27.98 -19.27
C THR A 601 19.18 -27.17 -18.06
N VAL A 602 20.45 -27.28 -17.65
CA VAL A 602 21.04 -26.47 -16.59
C VAL A 602 22.14 -25.60 -17.21
N SER A 603 21.94 -24.30 -17.23
CA SER A 603 22.90 -23.31 -17.72
C SER A 603 23.41 -22.37 -16.63
N GLY A 604 22.76 -22.35 -15.47
CA GLY A 604 23.15 -21.55 -14.31
C GLY A 604 22.48 -22.02 -13.01
N GLY A 605 22.45 -21.14 -12.01
CA GLY A 605 21.84 -21.41 -10.70
C GLY A 605 22.67 -22.33 -9.79
N THR A 606 22.10 -22.65 -8.63
CA THR A 606 22.68 -23.56 -7.63
C THR A 606 21.67 -24.64 -7.25
N ILE A 607 22.05 -25.91 -7.41
CA ILE A 607 21.26 -27.06 -6.97
C ILE A 607 22.00 -27.68 -5.79
N THR A 608 21.39 -27.67 -4.60
CA THR A 608 22.05 -28.13 -3.37
C THR A 608 21.34 -29.34 -2.76
N ALA A 609 22.05 -30.47 -2.78
CA ALA A 609 21.73 -31.66 -2.02
C ALA A 609 22.59 -31.74 -0.75
N THR A 610 21.97 -32.21 0.34
CA THR A 610 22.63 -32.39 1.64
C THR A 610 22.48 -33.81 2.14
N GLY A 611 23.40 -34.28 2.99
CA GLY A 611 23.33 -35.62 3.56
C GLY A 611 23.27 -36.71 2.49
N SER A 612 22.19 -37.50 2.48
CA SER A 612 21.96 -38.61 1.53
C SER A 612 21.11 -38.21 0.31
N GLN A 613 20.86 -36.92 0.12
CA GLN A 613 20.11 -36.42 -1.05
C GLN A 613 20.92 -36.58 -2.34
N THR A 614 20.21 -36.57 -3.46
CA THR A 614 20.79 -36.47 -4.81
C THR A 614 20.47 -35.11 -5.40
N ALA A 615 21.45 -34.43 -5.99
CA ALA A 615 21.26 -33.12 -6.58
C ALA A 615 20.41 -33.21 -7.86
N ILE A 616 20.80 -34.08 -8.79
CA ILE A 616 20.07 -34.33 -10.04
C ILE A 616 19.86 -35.84 -10.17
N TYR A 617 18.61 -36.26 -10.33
CA TYR A 617 18.25 -37.66 -10.50
C TYR A 617 17.45 -37.86 -11.80
N GLN A 618 17.91 -38.79 -12.63
CA GLN A 618 17.19 -39.23 -13.83
C GLN A 618 16.48 -40.57 -13.61
N ASP A 619 15.15 -40.55 -13.69
CA ASP A 619 14.35 -41.76 -13.63
C ASP A 619 14.14 -42.32 -15.04
N GLN A 620 14.79 -43.46 -15.32
CA GLN A 620 14.72 -44.18 -16.59
C GLN A 620 13.71 -45.33 -16.57
N SER A 621 12.94 -45.51 -15.48
CA SER A 621 11.96 -46.60 -15.38
C SER A 621 10.89 -46.60 -16.47
N GLN A 622 10.73 -45.45 -17.14
CA GLN A 622 9.81 -45.23 -18.24
C GLN A 622 10.57 -44.80 -19.52
N GLY A 623 11.87 -45.11 -19.60
CA GLY A 623 12.89 -44.87 -20.65
C GLY A 623 13.73 -43.59 -20.50
N THR A 624 14.58 -43.30 -21.50
CA THR A 624 15.61 -42.26 -21.40
C THR A 624 15.10 -40.83 -21.66
N GLY A 625 15.12 -39.99 -20.62
CA GLY A 625 15.00 -38.53 -20.73
C GLY A 625 16.25 -37.83 -21.28
N ALA A 626 16.29 -36.50 -21.29
CA ALA A 626 17.48 -35.75 -21.72
C ALA A 626 17.90 -34.75 -20.64
N ILE A 627 19.19 -34.75 -20.27
CA ILE A 627 19.77 -33.83 -19.31
C ILE A 627 21.01 -33.18 -19.93
N ALA A 628 20.97 -31.87 -20.13
CA ALA A 628 22.11 -31.08 -20.58
C ALA A 628 22.58 -30.15 -19.47
N ILE A 629 23.86 -30.21 -19.09
CA ILE A 629 24.45 -29.31 -18.09
C ILE A 629 25.60 -28.54 -18.76
N THR A 630 25.40 -27.23 -18.90
CA THR A 630 26.32 -26.31 -19.59
C THR A 630 26.93 -25.27 -18.65
N GLY A 631 26.37 -25.13 -17.43
CA GLY A 631 26.80 -24.17 -16.43
C GLY A 631 26.12 -24.40 -15.08
N GLY A 632 26.27 -23.45 -14.16
CA GLY A 632 25.71 -23.52 -12.80
C GLY A 632 26.56 -24.29 -11.79
N THR A 633 26.04 -24.42 -10.58
CA THR A 633 26.68 -25.10 -9.45
C THR A 633 25.81 -26.27 -8.98
N VAL A 634 26.35 -27.49 -9.02
CA VAL A 634 25.68 -28.71 -8.55
C VAL A 634 26.40 -29.23 -7.31
N GLN A 635 25.76 -29.09 -6.15
CA GLN A 635 26.31 -29.53 -4.88
C GLN A 635 25.67 -30.85 -4.48
N GLY A 636 26.38 -31.96 -4.68
CA GLY A 636 25.93 -33.31 -4.39
C GLY A 636 25.94 -34.22 -5.62
N PRO A 637 25.56 -35.50 -5.45
CA PRO A 637 25.70 -36.50 -6.50
C PRO A 637 24.67 -36.29 -7.62
N ILE A 638 25.06 -36.69 -8.83
CA ILE A 638 24.19 -36.89 -9.99
C ILE A 638 24.03 -38.41 -10.16
N SER A 639 22.80 -38.88 -10.36
CA SER A 639 22.55 -40.31 -10.54
C SER A 639 21.34 -40.61 -11.42
N GLN A 640 21.14 -41.89 -11.72
CA GLN A 640 20.06 -42.42 -12.53
C GLN A 640 19.50 -43.72 -11.94
N SER A 641 18.30 -44.14 -12.35
CA SER A 641 17.66 -45.36 -11.84
C SER A 641 18.31 -46.67 -12.29
N ASP A 642 18.97 -46.70 -13.45
CA ASP A 642 19.72 -47.85 -13.94
C ASP A 642 21.23 -47.54 -13.86
N ALA A 643 21.86 -47.98 -12.77
CA ALA A 643 23.27 -47.70 -12.50
C ALA A 643 24.23 -48.39 -13.50
N ASP A 644 23.75 -49.36 -14.28
CA ASP A 644 24.54 -50.17 -15.20
C ASP A 644 24.33 -49.78 -16.68
N ALA A 645 23.47 -48.81 -16.97
CA ALA A 645 23.22 -48.31 -18.33
C ALA A 645 24.42 -47.49 -18.86
N ASP A 646 24.85 -47.77 -20.11
CA ASP A 646 25.87 -46.99 -20.82
C ASP A 646 25.46 -45.51 -20.87
N ALA A 647 26.42 -44.61 -20.69
CA ALA A 647 26.08 -43.20 -20.48
C ALA A 647 25.58 -42.46 -21.73
N ALA A 648 25.84 -42.99 -22.94
CA ALA A 648 25.17 -42.56 -24.17
C ALA A 648 23.68 -42.96 -24.20
N ASP A 649 23.32 -44.06 -23.53
CA ASP A 649 21.94 -44.53 -23.34
C ASP A 649 21.26 -43.88 -22.13
N ALA A 650 22.03 -43.16 -21.29
CA ALA A 650 21.56 -42.45 -20.12
C ALA A 650 20.98 -41.06 -20.41
N GLY A 651 21.27 -40.47 -21.58
CA GLY A 651 20.73 -39.17 -22.00
C GLY A 651 21.34 -37.95 -21.30
N PHE A 652 22.52 -38.08 -20.68
CA PHE A 652 23.28 -36.97 -20.12
C PHE A 652 24.23 -36.33 -21.15
N ALA A 653 24.40 -35.02 -21.06
CA ALA A 653 25.38 -34.25 -21.81
C ALA A 653 25.95 -33.10 -20.96
N ILE A 654 26.98 -33.39 -20.17
CA ILE A 654 27.67 -32.39 -19.33
C ILE A 654 28.84 -31.77 -20.12
N SER A 655 28.79 -30.45 -20.31
CA SER A 655 29.80 -29.66 -21.04
C SER A 655 30.31 -28.44 -20.27
N GLY A 656 29.79 -28.19 -19.06
CA GLY A 656 30.22 -27.10 -18.18
C GLY A 656 29.60 -27.21 -16.79
N GLY A 657 29.87 -26.21 -15.94
CA GLY A 657 29.39 -26.14 -14.56
C GLY A 657 30.47 -26.44 -13.50
N THR A 658 30.10 -26.27 -12.23
CA THR A 658 30.93 -26.56 -11.04
C THR A 658 30.23 -27.59 -10.15
N PHE A 659 30.96 -28.61 -9.72
CA PHE A 659 30.41 -29.77 -9.00
C PHE A 659 31.18 -30.05 -7.71
N THR A 660 30.49 -30.35 -6.61
CA THR A 660 31.17 -30.78 -5.35
C THR A 660 31.46 -32.27 -5.30
N VAL A 661 30.83 -33.05 -6.19
CA VAL A 661 31.08 -34.47 -6.41
C VAL A 661 31.52 -34.63 -7.85
N LYS A 662 32.62 -35.37 -8.07
CA LYS A 662 33.16 -35.60 -9.41
C LYS A 662 32.08 -36.23 -10.31
N PRO A 663 31.71 -35.60 -11.44
CA PRO A 663 30.78 -36.20 -12.39
C PRO A 663 31.33 -37.50 -12.97
N ASP A 664 30.45 -38.45 -13.26
CA ASP A 664 30.83 -39.65 -14.01
C ASP A 664 31.33 -39.23 -15.42
N ALA A 665 32.43 -39.84 -15.87
CA ALA A 665 32.99 -39.58 -17.19
C ALA A 665 31.99 -39.93 -18.31
N GLY A 666 31.12 -40.90 -18.09
CA GLY A 666 30.07 -41.25 -19.01
C GLY A 666 29.05 -40.13 -19.23
N TYR A 667 28.77 -39.29 -18.21
CA TYR A 667 27.78 -38.22 -18.33
C TYR A 667 28.28 -37.02 -19.14
N LEU A 668 29.56 -36.99 -19.52
CA LEU A 668 30.15 -35.88 -20.25
C LEU A 668 29.72 -35.88 -21.72
N ALA A 669 29.56 -34.68 -22.28
CA ALA A 669 29.41 -34.52 -23.71
C ALA A 669 30.71 -34.87 -24.44
N ASP A 670 30.61 -35.32 -25.70
CA ASP A 670 31.76 -35.65 -26.54
C ASP A 670 32.79 -34.51 -26.61
N GLY A 671 34.06 -34.85 -26.35
CA GLY A 671 35.16 -33.89 -26.37
C GLY A 671 35.25 -33.01 -25.13
N TYR A 672 34.72 -33.44 -23.99
CA TYR A 672 34.88 -32.77 -22.69
C TYR A 672 35.53 -33.67 -21.64
N GLU A 673 36.23 -33.06 -20.68
CA GLU A 673 36.86 -33.76 -19.55
C GLU A 673 36.60 -33.02 -18.22
N VAL A 674 36.57 -33.79 -17.12
CA VAL A 674 36.51 -33.22 -15.75
C VAL A 674 37.88 -32.69 -15.35
N THR A 675 37.93 -31.51 -14.75
CA THR A 675 39.12 -30.91 -14.15
C THR A 675 38.86 -30.59 -12.67
N GLU A 676 39.81 -30.89 -11.79
CA GLU A 676 39.74 -30.50 -10.38
C GLU A 676 40.15 -29.04 -10.21
N ASN A 677 39.35 -28.28 -9.47
CA ASN A 677 39.57 -26.87 -9.16
C ASN A 677 40.42 -26.74 -7.89
N ALA A 678 41.07 -25.58 -7.71
CA ALA A 678 41.93 -25.31 -6.56
C ALA A 678 41.20 -25.35 -5.20
N ASP A 679 39.87 -25.17 -5.21
CA ASP A 679 39.01 -25.22 -4.03
C ASP A 679 38.49 -26.64 -3.71
N GLY A 680 38.92 -27.66 -4.45
CA GLY A 680 38.49 -29.05 -4.30
C GLY A 680 37.16 -29.38 -4.96
N THR A 681 36.53 -28.45 -5.67
CA THR A 681 35.39 -28.73 -6.56
C THR A 681 35.87 -29.25 -7.93
N PHE A 682 34.93 -29.64 -8.78
CA PHE A 682 35.21 -30.13 -10.13
C PHE A 682 34.56 -29.21 -11.17
N GLY A 683 35.30 -28.86 -12.22
CA GLY A 683 34.79 -28.21 -13.42
C GLY A 683 34.81 -29.14 -14.63
N VAL A 684 34.19 -28.72 -15.74
CA VAL A 684 34.22 -29.44 -17.02
C VAL A 684 34.73 -28.50 -18.11
N LYS A 685 35.67 -28.95 -18.93
CA LYS A 685 36.27 -28.18 -20.02
C LYS A 685 36.41 -29.00 -21.30
N LYS A 686 36.50 -28.33 -22.44
CA LYS A 686 36.70 -28.97 -23.74
C LYS A 686 38.11 -29.57 -23.84
N THR A 687 38.22 -30.78 -24.36
CA THR A 687 39.52 -31.43 -24.62
C THR A 687 40.26 -30.64 -25.69
N THR A 688 41.54 -30.34 -25.42
CA THR A 688 42.42 -29.77 -26.43
C THR A 688 43.06 -30.95 -27.17
N PRO A 689 42.93 -31.06 -28.51
CA PRO A 689 43.58 -32.14 -29.22
C PRO A 689 45.09 -32.09 -28.97
N GLU A 690 45.65 -33.22 -28.57
CA GLU A 690 47.07 -33.38 -28.26
C GLU A 690 47.88 -32.96 -29.50
N GLN A 691 48.73 -31.93 -29.35
CA GLN A 691 49.65 -31.52 -30.40
C GLN A 691 50.65 -32.68 -30.59
N PRO A 692 50.80 -33.26 -31.80
CA PRO A 692 51.60 -34.46 -31.98
C PRO A 692 53.04 -34.22 -31.52
N THR A 693 53.51 -35.09 -30.63
CA THR A 693 54.85 -35.07 -30.08
C THR A 693 55.87 -35.21 -31.20
N LYS A 694 56.83 -34.27 -31.23
CA LYS A 694 57.97 -34.26 -32.15
C LYS A 694 58.82 -35.53 -31.90
N PRO A 695 59.20 -36.32 -32.92
CA PRO A 695 59.97 -37.55 -32.70
C PRO A 695 61.34 -37.26 -32.07
N GLU A 696 61.71 -38.07 -31.07
CA GLU A 696 63.04 -38.12 -30.48
C GLU A 696 64.09 -38.62 -31.50
N ASN A 697 65.19 -37.86 -31.64
CA ASN A 697 66.36 -38.25 -32.41
C ASN A 697 67.23 -39.22 -31.61
N LYS A 698 67.56 -40.38 -32.20
CA LYS A 698 68.68 -41.26 -31.80
C LYS A 698 70.02 -40.60 -32.20
N PRO A 699 71.15 -40.95 -31.53
CA PRO A 699 72.32 -40.08 -31.41
C PRO A 699 73.34 -40.25 -32.54
N GLU A 700 74.00 -39.15 -32.89
CA GLU A 700 75.20 -39.16 -33.73
C GLU A 700 76.36 -38.46 -33.03
N ALA A 701 77.57 -38.87 -33.41
CA ALA A 701 78.78 -38.93 -32.61
C ALA A 701 79.60 -37.62 -32.51
N ASN A 702 80.56 -37.68 -31.59
CA ASN A 702 81.49 -36.66 -31.12
C ASN A 702 82.37 -35.91 -32.15
N LYS A 703 82.77 -34.70 -31.70
CA LYS A 703 84.07 -33.96 -31.82
C LYS A 703 84.22 -32.86 -32.90
N PRO A 704 85.10 -31.85 -32.72
CA PRO A 704 85.47 -31.06 -31.53
C PRO A 704 85.37 -29.52 -31.75
N ALA A 705 85.56 -28.78 -30.65
CA ALA A 705 85.66 -27.32 -30.55
C ALA A 705 86.80 -26.67 -31.36
N SER A 706 86.55 -25.42 -31.82
CA SER A 706 87.59 -24.41 -32.04
C SER A 706 87.13 -23.02 -31.58
N LYS A 707 88.11 -22.20 -31.18
CA LYS A 707 88.08 -21.01 -30.32
C LYS A 707 87.71 -19.70 -31.07
N PRO A 708 87.57 -18.55 -30.36
CA PRO A 708 86.74 -17.39 -30.75
C PRO A 708 87.52 -16.24 -31.40
N ALA A 709 86.79 -15.30 -32.03
CA ALA A 709 87.11 -13.86 -32.05
C ALA A 709 85.99 -13.02 -32.73
N ASN A 710 85.47 -12.00 -32.02
CA ASN A 710 85.27 -10.58 -32.42
C ASN A 710 84.76 -10.23 -33.85
N LYS A 711 83.83 -9.30 -34.13
CA LYS A 711 83.57 -7.95 -33.55
C LYS A 711 82.30 -7.29 -34.18
N LEU A 712 81.64 -6.40 -33.42
CA LEU A 712 80.95 -5.12 -33.76
C LEU A 712 79.63 -5.00 -34.61
N SER A 713 78.59 -4.54 -33.89
CA SER A 713 77.74 -3.32 -34.06
C SER A 713 76.83 -3.05 -35.28
N ALA A 714 75.53 -2.82 -35.00
CA ALA A 714 74.68 -1.67 -35.40
C ALA A 714 73.24 -1.89 -34.85
N THR A 715 72.79 -1.22 -33.78
CA THR A 715 71.96 0.03 -33.70
C THR A 715 70.58 0.01 -34.37
N GLY A 716 69.54 0.34 -33.57
CA GLY A 716 68.22 0.85 -33.99
C GLY A 716 67.03 0.18 -33.29
N SER A 717 66.64 0.63 -32.08
CA SER A 717 65.42 1.44 -31.76
C SER A 717 64.08 0.76 -32.08
N SER A 718 63.03 0.76 -31.26
CA SER A 718 62.70 1.35 -29.95
C SER A 718 61.32 0.78 -29.55
N VAL A 719 61.18 0.06 -28.43
CA VAL A 719 60.64 0.51 -27.13
C VAL A 719 59.22 1.09 -27.16
N LEU A 720 58.33 0.26 -26.59
CA LEU A 720 57.00 0.47 -26.05
C LEU A 720 57.02 1.44 -24.85
N GLN A 721 56.05 2.36 -24.74
CA GLN A 721 55.81 3.10 -23.50
C GLN A 721 54.32 3.24 -23.14
N ILE A 722 54.13 3.24 -21.83
CA ILE A 722 52.94 3.12 -20.99
C ILE A 722 52.53 4.51 -20.46
N ALA A 723 51.23 4.76 -20.23
CA ALA A 723 50.64 5.57 -19.13
C ALA A 723 49.10 5.65 -19.36
N VAL A 724 48.20 5.17 -18.50
CA VAL A 724 47.78 5.60 -17.15
C VAL A 724 47.28 7.06 -17.08
N ALA A 725 45.97 7.25 -16.78
CA ALA A 725 45.48 8.11 -15.69
C ALA A 725 43.93 8.13 -15.60
N ALA A 726 43.44 8.19 -14.37
CA ALA A 726 42.06 8.24 -13.92
C ALA A 726 41.50 9.69 -13.84
N ILE A 727 40.17 9.84 -13.65
CA ILE A 727 39.51 10.56 -12.53
C ILE A 727 38.01 10.79 -12.83
N ALA A 728 37.22 10.80 -11.75
CA ALA A 728 35.77 10.73 -11.61
C ALA A 728 34.98 12.06 -11.77
N LEU A 729 33.63 11.93 -11.79
CA LEU A 729 32.65 12.45 -10.80
C LEU A 729 31.42 13.22 -11.37
N LEU A 730 30.23 12.88 -10.80
CA LEU A 730 28.97 13.64 -10.60
C LEU A 730 27.98 13.95 -11.76
N ALA A 731 26.87 13.17 -11.77
CA ALA A 731 25.50 13.51 -11.34
C ALA A 731 24.64 14.65 -11.96
N VAL A 732 23.34 14.28 -12.08
CA VAL A 732 22.08 15.05 -11.97
C VAL A 732 21.38 15.56 -13.25
N ALA A 733 20.22 14.91 -13.49
CA ALA A 733 18.87 15.37 -13.87
C ALA A 733 18.63 16.38 -15.01
N GLY A 734 17.51 16.17 -15.70
CA GLY A 734 16.78 17.21 -16.42
C GLY A 734 16.20 16.70 -17.73
N GLY A 735 14.90 16.40 -17.72
CA GLY A 735 14.17 16.00 -18.92
C GLY A 735 14.01 17.12 -19.93
N MET A 736 13.63 16.75 -21.15
CA MET A 736 12.64 17.46 -21.95
C MET A 736 12.23 16.60 -23.16
N THR A 737 10.92 16.49 -23.29
CA THR A 737 10.13 16.05 -24.43
C THR A 737 10.42 16.88 -25.69
N ALA A 738 10.59 16.23 -26.85
CA ALA A 738 10.19 16.75 -28.17
C ALA A 738 10.29 15.69 -29.29
N VAL A 739 9.16 15.04 -29.60
CA VAL A 739 8.47 15.00 -30.90
C VAL A 739 9.30 14.99 -32.22
N SER A 740 8.92 14.00 -33.07
CA SER A 740 9.06 13.93 -34.55
C SER A 740 10.46 13.58 -35.10
N ARG A 741 10.68 12.63 -36.02
CA ARG A 741 9.92 12.27 -37.23
C ARG A 741 10.48 10.96 -37.83
N LYS A 742 9.59 10.23 -38.50
CA LYS A 742 9.79 9.06 -39.38
C LYS A 742 11.00 9.12 -40.33
N ARG A 743 11.59 7.94 -40.56
CA ARG A 743 12.04 7.26 -41.82
C ARG A 743 13.18 6.30 -41.41
N ARG A 744 13.19 4.99 -41.66
CA ARG A 744 12.52 4.08 -42.60
C ARG A 744 12.11 2.81 -41.87
#